data_AF-A0A916QS80-F1
#
_entry.id   AF-A0A916QS80-F1
#
_cell.length_a   1.000
_cell.length_b   1.000
_cell.length_c   1.000
_cell.angle_alpha   90.00
_cell.angle_beta   90.00
_cell.angle_gamma   90.00
#
_symmetry.space_group_name_H-M   'P 1'
#
loop_
_entity.id
_entity.type
_entity.pdbx_description
1 polymer ?
#
loop_
_entity_poly.entity_id
_entity_poly.type
_entity_poly.pdbx_seq_one_letter_code
_entity_poly.pdbx_strand_id
1 'polypeptide(L)'
;MIPGNKKYKSLTLIASIGAILILPIVGYEISIATPKVIAQQVTSEKSAEQLQTLAKSITVKVLSGENRGSGILIRKQNGVYTVLTNQHVIENGASHQIETPDGKIYQAKAVPEANFGSNDMALLQFNASQNYTVAFLGNLKTVEKGSPIYVAGFPFEPESSDANGFIFQTGRISLVLPKPLEGGYLIGYTTDVEKGMSGGPILNSRGEVVGINGIFAQALSFSRPYVYEDGTRPNDDLEARMRRSSWGVPVDKLAQLAPQLASDNTVTLTVEKRSPEPMAPLAEKVNGIAQKVSVLITRSDQENGSGVIVAKEGNTYYVLTAGHVANGKGLKVFTHDGQEYVVDSNKTKNWSKSQGLDLALLEFTSNQSYQVVTIGDYARGIEDRVVFLSGWPASKQPTAANLESDRQFNAGYLLGLGGFNSAKDERSFISGFGLVYGNFSEKGMSGGPVLDTEGRLIGIHTAAESVEGDESPVLQRDSQKPILEVGYSLGVPIRTFLAKLEQEKINLSINQQTSLPQRLDAATQDLVISDLINLQEPQSNATAVEWLNYGNKLWRLRRYEKSLEAFEQAISIEPDFYLAWYSHGWTLMRQKNYLEAIKSLTEAAKYAKNLPEVEYKYRALSQAWRQKSSAHFDLGQYNESLQALEQAIEYTPNDFILYQWKSSVLKYLGLYQEALEAADQAIEMNRDNSYGYLRRAWARVHLEDSEKTTWEEKDYEEAIADINKALVLNPGNAFTYTLKGQIYTRKEDYAQAIEYFDRAIEAEPDFATAYAERGFVYAKQGNRQKFTEYLEKALRLQPDHGDLYRIRGNGYFALKEKQKGIDDYDNAIKFSSDLQASAHQYYNWRAQALYHLEDYEAALTDVNKAIELKPNYALYYTNRGDAYFKMGEKQKAIESYNKAISLDPESAHERYNVRAQALYQLEDYEAALADYNKAIELKPDHALYYANRGDAYFQIGEKQKAIESYNKAISLDPESAHELYISRGNIFLSLGDYEAALADYNKAIELKPDNALYYGERGALYFQQQKYKEAIANFTEGIRLQPEDARFYEWLGRSYSESGEKVKAVENFQKAAVLYQQQENTQGYQTAMEQLEKIQEQ
;
A
#
# COMPACT_ATOMS: atom_id res chain seq x y z
N MET A 1 -3.88 46.82 -14.22
CA MET A 1 -4.42 47.80 -13.25
C MET A 1 -5.64 47.20 -12.57
N ILE A 2 -5.53 46.98 -11.26
CA ILE A 2 -6.58 46.66 -10.26
C ILE A 2 -7.34 47.99 -9.94
N PRO A 3 -8.46 48.13 -9.16
CA PRO A 3 -9.27 47.18 -8.34
C PRO A 3 -10.81 47.31 -8.42
N GLY A 4 -11.51 46.42 -7.70
CA GLY A 4 -12.84 46.76 -7.16
C GLY A 4 -13.57 45.77 -6.24
N ASN A 5 -12.89 45.17 -5.25
CA ASN A 5 -13.44 44.35 -4.15
C ASN A 5 -14.78 44.82 -3.53
N LYS A 6 -15.65 43.86 -3.13
CA LYS A 6 -16.16 43.75 -1.74
C LYS A 6 -16.85 42.41 -1.46
N LYS A 7 -16.73 42.00 -0.19
CA LYS A 7 -16.85 40.64 0.39
C LYS A 7 -17.83 40.68 1.58
N TYR A 8 -18.49 39.53 1.86
CA TYR A 8 -19.15 39.10 3.13
C TYR A 8 -20.47 39.81 3.55
N LYS A 9 -21.55 39.17 4.08
CA LYS A 9 -21.68 38.16 5.16
C LYS A 9 -23.19 37.91 5.48
N SER A 10 -23.55 36.67 5.88
CA SER A 10 -24.55 36.30 6.95
C SER A 10 -26.06 36.59 6.72
N LEU A 11 -27.09 35.86 7.19
CA LEU A 11 -27.30 34.72 8.10
C LEU A 11 -28.83 34.40 8.10
N THR A 12 -29.21 33.16 8.49
CA THR A 12 -30.43 32.74 9.24
C THR A 12 -31.67 32.12 8.56
N LEU A 13 -31.85 30.84 8.94
CA LEU A 13 -32.98 29.91 9.15
C LEU A 13 -34.33 30.51 9.65
N ILE A 14 -35.49 29.96 9.21
CA ILE A 14 -36.72 29.74 10.04
C ILE A 14 -37.54 28.53 9.53
N ALA A 15 -38.02 27.73 10.50
CA ALA A 15 -38.86 26.54 10.43
C ALA A 15 -40.38 26.80 10.36
N SER A 16 -41.20 25.75 10.14
CA SER A 16 -42.68 25.81 10.14
C SER A 16 -43.28 24.85 11.18
N ILE A 17 -44.28 25.34 11.92
CA ILE A 17 -45.07 24.68 12.98
C ILE A 17 -46.46 24.32 12.43
N GLY A 18 -47.07 23.23 12.94
CA GLY A 18 -48.51 23.00 12.89
C GLY A 18 -48.99 22.16 14.08
N ALA A 19 -49.88 22.74 14.90
CA ALA A 19 -50.49 22.14 16.09
C ALA A 19 -52.03 22.18 15.97
N ILE A 20 -52.75 21.18 16.50
CA ILE A 20 -54.18 21.26 16.84
C ILE A 20 -54.45 20.53 18.17
N LEU A 21 -55.23 21.20 19.04
CA LEU A 21 -55.71 20.85 20.39
C LEU A 21 -57.07 20.13 20.36
N ILE A 22 -57.43 19.41 21.46
CA ILE A 22 -58.66 19.56 22.29
C ILE A 22 -58.66 18.49 23.44
N LEU A 23 -59.08 18.89 24.65
CA LEU A 23 -59.32 18.11 25.92
C LEU A 23 -60.85 18.14 26.26
N PRO A 24 -61.38 17.60 27.40
CA PRO A 24 -61.17 16.35 28.18
C PRO A 24 -62.51 15.64 28.60
N ILE A 25 -62.50 14.37 29.06
CA ILE A 25 -63.58 13.77 29.91
C ILE A 25 -63.01 12.80 30.97
N VAL A 26 -63.63 12.82 32.16
CA VAL A 26 -63.37 12.07 33.40
C VAL A 26 -64.07 10.70 33.41
N GLY A 27 -63.44 9.67 34.03
CA GLY A 27 -64.18 8.60 34.74
C GLY A 27 -63.80 7.13 34.46
N TYR A 28 -62.97 6.58 35.37
CA TYR A 28 -62.82 5.17 35.84
C TYR A 28 -63.23 3.96 34.98
N GLU A 29 -62.31 2.99 34.84
CA GLU A 29 -62.57 1.58 35.16
C GLU A 29 -61.28 0.82 35.54
N ILE A 30 -61.46 -0.21 36.36
CA ILE A 30 -60.47 -0.96 37.13
C ILE A 30 -59.71 -1.97 36.24
N SER A 31 -58.40 -2.16 36.45
CA SER A 31 -57.73 -3.41 36.06
C SER A 31 -56.79 -3.91 37.15
N ILE A 32 -57.02 -5.18 37.50
CA ILE A 32 -56.39 -5.97 38.55
C ILE A 32 -54.96 -6.37 38.12
N ALA A 33 -54.08 -6.48 39.11
CA ALA A 33 -52.65 -6.71 39.00
C ALA A 33 -52.25 -8.17 38.75
N THR A 34 -51.17 -8.37 38.00
CA THR A 34 -50.13 -9.40 38.23
C THR A 34 -48.76 -8.83 37.82
N PRO A 35 -47.66 -9.25 38.48
CA PRO A 35 -46.51 -8.39 38.73
C PRO A 35 -45.54 -8.30 37.55
N LYS A 36 -45.25 -7.08 37.10
CA LYS A 36 -44.05 -6.82 36.32
C LYS A 36 -42.86 -6.73 37.28
N VAL A 37 -41.90 -7.61 37.04
CA VAL A 37 -40.52 -7.58 37.53
C VAL A 37 -40.03 -6.12 37.57
N ILE A 38 -39.63 -5.67 38.76
CA ILE A 38 -38.98 -4.37 38.97
C ILE A 38 -37.66 -4.40 38.20
N ALA A 39 -37.61 -3.72 37.06
CA ALA A 39 -36.35 -3.32 36.46
C ALA A 39 -35.65 -2.35 37.42
N GLN A 40 -34.46 -2.72 37.88
CA GLN A 40 -33.58 -1.84 38.65
C GLN A 40 -33.31 -0.56 37.84
N GLN A 41 -33.46 0.59 38.49
CA GLN A 41 -33.08 1.89 37.96
C GLN A 41 -31.58 1.88 37.60
N VAL A 42 -31.28 2.07 36.31
CA VAL A 42 -29.94 2.43 35.84
C VAL A 42 -29.71 3.89 36.21
N THR A 43 -28.82 4.16 37.15
CA THR A 43 -28.34 5.52 37.45
C THR A 43 -27.30 5.94 36.41
N SER A 44 -27.54 7.05 35.71
CA SER A 44 -26.68 7.59 34.64
C SER A 44 -25.32 8.08 35.13
N GLU A 45 -24.29 8.00 34.27
CA GLU A 45 -22.95 8.55 34.53
C GLU A 45 -22.96 10.06 34.78
N LYS A 46 -22.02 10.56 35.59
CA LYS A 46 -21.87 11.98 35.94
C LYS A 46 -20.83 12.65 35.03
N SER A 47 -21.00 13.94 34.75
CA SER A 47 -19.97 14.73 34.05
C SER A 47 -18.73 14.94 34.93
N ALA A 48 -17.58 15.25 34.31
CA ALA A 48 -16.35 15.54 35.04
C ALA A 48 -16.50 16.70 36.05
N GLU A 49 -17.26 17.75 35.70
CA GLU A 49 -17.56 18.88 36.61
C GLU A 49 -18.43 18.44 37.81
N GLN A 50 -19.41 17.58 37.58
CA GLN A 50 -20.24 17.00 38.64
C GLN A 50 -19.40 16.11 39.58
N LEU A 51 -18.44 15.36 39.02
CA LEU A 51 -17.52 14.51 39.77
C LEU A 51 -16.49 15.31 40.55
N GLN A 52 -15.96 16.40 39.99
CA GLN A 52 -15.06 17.32 40.68
C GLN A 52 -15.77 18.02 41.84
N THR A 53 -17.01 18.50 41.63
CA THR A 53 -17.84 19.11 42.67
C THR A 53 -18.13 18.11 43.79
N LEU A 54 -18.48 16.87 43.42
CA LEU A 54 -18.71 15.79 44.38
C LEU A 54 -17.43 15.48 45.18
N ALA A 55 -16.32 15.25 44.49
CA ALA A 55 -15.02 14.94 45.10
C ALA A 55 -14.59 16.02 46.10
N LYS A 56 -14.74 17.29 45.73
CA LYS A 56 -14.43 18.43 46.62
C LYS A 56 -15.34 18.48 47.85
N SER A 57 -16.60 18.06 47.73
CA SER A 57 -17.56 18.10 48.84
C SER A 57 -17.40 16.96 49.86
N ILE A 58 -16.78 15.85 49.47
CA ILE A 58 -16.61 14.64 50.32
C ILE A 58 -15.18 14.48 50.86
N THR A 59 -14.20 15.20 50.31
CA THR A 59 -12.79 15.09 50.69
C THR A 59 -12.42 16.12 51.76
N VAL A 60 -11.72 15.69 52.80
CA VAL A 60 -11.23 16.55 53.90
C VAL A 60 -9.71 16.49 54.00
N LYS A 61 -9.09 17.51 54.61
CA LYS A 61 -7.66 17.45 54.96
C LYS A 61 -7.53 16.82 56.35
N VAL A 62 -6.63 15.85 56.47
CA VAL A 62 -6.31 15.16 57.72
C VAL A 62 -4.97 15.70 58.23
N LEU A 63 -4.99 16.26 59.44
CA LEU A 63 -3.81 16.80 60.12
C LEU A 63 -3.56 15.94 61.37
N SER A 64 -2.46 15.19 61.41
CA SER A 64 -2.15 14.28 62.52
C SER A 64 -0.69 14.45 62.93
N GLY A 65 -0.42 15.15 64.04
CA GLY A 65 0.95 15.45 64.45
C GLY A 65 1.70 16.24 63.37
N GLU A 66 2.80 15.70 62.86
CA GLU A 66 3.53 16.26 61.70
C GLU A 66 3.02 15.71 60.35
N ASN A 67 2.23 14.63 60.36
CA ASN A 67 1.66 14.04 59.15
C ASN A 67 0.49 14.87 58.61
N ARG A 68 0.44 14.97 57.29
CA ARG A 68 -0.64 15.62 56.54
C ARG A 68 -1.12 14.67 55.46
N GLY A 69 -2.43 14.54 55.32
CA GLY A 69 -3.04 13.67 54.32
C GLY A 69 -4.44 14.14 53.95
N SER A 70 -5.13 13.29 53.20
CA SER A 70 -6.52 13.47 52.78
C SER A 70 -7.41 12.43 53.46
N GLY A 71 -8.72 12.69 53.50
CA GLY A 71 -9.70 11.75 54.02
C GLY A 71 -11.05 11.89 53.33
N ILE A 72 -11.90 10.87 53.47
CA ILE A 72 -13.22 10.80 52.83
C ILE A 72 -14.29 10.79 53.91
N LEU A 73 -15.25 11.71 53.84
CA LEU A 73 -16.44 11.67 54.70
C LEU A 73 -17.34 10.52 54.25
N ILE A 74 -17.42 9.44 55.03
CA ILE A 74 -18.15 8.22 54.63
C ILE A 74 -19.47 8.02 55.40
N ARG A 75 -19.64 8.67 56.55
CA ARG A 75 -20.82 8.51 57.39
C ARG A 75 -21.07 9.73 58.28
N LYS A 76 -22.34 10.01 58.55
CA LYS A 76 -22.80 10.95 59.59
C LYS A 76 -23.84 10.28 60.50
N GLN A 77 -23.64 10.31 61.81
CA GLN A 77 -24.62 9.83 62.80
C GLN A 77 -24.61 10.72 64.05
N ASN A 78 -25.78 11.23 64.47
CA ASN A 78 -25.94 12.05 65.68
C ASN A 78 -24.96 13.24 65.80
N GLY A 79 -24.61 13.89 64.66
CA GLY A 79 -23.64 15.01 64.61
C GLY A 79 -22.18 14.59 64.47
N VAL A 80 -21.86 13.30 64.63
CA VAL A 80 -20.52 12.73 64.45
C VAL A 80 -20.32 12.30 63.01
N TYR A 81 -19.25 12.79 62.38
CA TYR A 81 -18.80 12.38 61.06
C TYR A 81 -17.67 11.36 61.18
N THR A 82 -17.69 10.34 60.32
CA THR A 82 -16.61 9.37 60.17
C THR A 82 -15.84 9.66 58.88
N VAL A 83 -14.53 9.79 59.02
CA VAL A 83 -13.57 10.02 57.94
C VAL A 83 -12.77 8.74 57.72
N LEU A 84 -12.74 8.26 56.48
CA LEU A 84 -11.85 7.19 56.04
C LEU A 84 -10.57 7.78 55.46
N THR A 85 -9.41 7.29 55.89
CA THR A 85 -8.08 7.69 55.39
C THR A 85 -7.12 6.50 55.42
N ASN A 86 -5.86 6.69 55.01
CA ASN A 86 -4.83 5.66 55.17
C ASN A 86 -4.29 5.61 56.60
N GLN A 87 -3.83 4.45 57.04
CA GLN A 87 -3.25 4.27 58.37
C GLN A 87 -1.93 5.05 58.50
N HIS A 88 -1.11 5.11 57.45
CA HIS A 88 0.16 5.87 57.48
C HIS A 88 -0.05 7.39 57.58
N VAL A 89 -1.25 7.90 57.29
CA VAL A 89 -1.59 9.33 57.48
C VAL A 89 -1.77 9.66 58.96
N ILE A 90 -2.09 8.66 59.80
CA ILE A 90 -2.33 8.83 61.23
C ILE A 90 -1.07 8.48 62.03
N GLU A 91 -0.67 9.39 62.91
CA GLU A 91 0.47 9.20 63.82
C GLU A 91 -0.02 8.71 65.20
N ASN A 92 0.52 7.59 65.67
CA ASN A 92 0.10 6.98 66.94
C ASN A 92 0.42 7.89 68.13
N GLY A 93 -0.60 8.25 68.91
CA GLY A 93 -0.47 9.10 70.10
C GLY A 93 -0.44 10.61 69.83
N ALA A 94 -0.56 11.03 68.57
CA ALA A 94 -0.66 12.44 68.19
C ALA A 94 -2.10 12.97 68.31
N SER A 95 -2.26 14.30 68.32
CA SER A 95 -3.57 14.92 68.14
C SER A 95 -3.97 14.90 66.66
N HIS A 96 -5.25 14.63 66.39
CA HIS A 96 -5.79 14.58 65.04
C HIS A 96 -6.79 15.72 64.84
N GLN A 97 -6.70 16.41 63.70
CA GLN A 97 -7.63 17.44 63.29
C GLN A 97 -8.10 17.19 61.86
N ILE A 98 -9.35 17.56 61.58
CA ILE A 98 -9.95 17.50 60.24
C ILE A 98 -10.28 18.92 59.79
N GLU A 99 -9.75 19.31 58.63
CA GLU A 99 -10.16 20.53 57.92
C GLU A 99 -11.22 20.14 56.89
N THR A 100 -12.44 20.64 57.05
CA THR A 100 -13.58 20.38 56.16
C THR A 100 -13.53 21.25 54.90
N PRO A 101 -14.31 20.95 53.83
CA PRO A 101 -14.26 21.69 52.56
C PRO A 101 -14.54 23.19 52.66
N ASP A 102 -15.22 23.64 53.73
CA ASP A 102 -15.46 25.05 54.06
C ASP A 102 -14.33 25.70 54.88
N GLY A 103 -13.20 25.01 55.07
CA GLY A 103 -12.00 25.48 55.77
C GLY A 103 -12.07 25.42 57.29
N LYS A 104 -13.11 24.82 57.88
CA LYS A 104 -13.23 24.71 59.35
C LYS A 104 -12.42 23.53 59.87
N ILE A 105 -11.76 23.74 61.01
CA ILE A 105 -10.93 22.73 61.66
C ILE A 105 -11.65 22.15 62.88
N TYR A 106 -11.75 20.84 62.94
CA TYR A 106 -12.37 20.09 64.03
C TYR A 106 -11.37 19.13 64.69
N GLN A 107 -11.43 18.98 66.01
CA GLN A 107 -10.69 17.94 66.72
C GLN A 107 -11.28 16.57 66.41
N ALA A 108 -10.43 15.64 66.02
CA ALA A 108 -10.79 14.29 65.63
C ALA A 108 -10.20 13.26 66.60
N LYS A 109 -10.90 12.13 66.74
CA LYS A 109 -10.41 10.96 67.48
C LYS A 109 -10.29 9.79 66.53
N ALA A 110 -9.18 9.06 66.60
CA ALA A 110 -9.09 7.75 65.96
C ALA A 110 -10.15 6.81 66.56
N VAL A 111 -10.70 5.92 65.73
CA VAL A 111 -11.70 4.92 66.12
C VAL A 111 -10.98 3.58 66.27
N PRO A 112 -10.53 3.20 67.48
CA PRO A 112 -9.67 2.03 67.67
C PRO A 112 -10.42 0.71 67.48
N GLU A 113 -11.76 0.72 67.55
CA GLU A 113 -12.61 -0.46 67.38
C GLU A 113 -12.64 -0.97 65.93
N ALA A 114 -12.12 -0.22 64.96
CA ALA A 114 -12.00 -0.63 63.57
C ALA A 114 -10.63 -1.28 63.30
N ASN A 115 -10.54 -2.60 63.51
CA ASN A 115 -9.31 -3.35 63.24
C ASN A 115 -9.21 -3.72 61.75
N PHE A 116 -8.45 -2.93 60.99
CA PHE A 116 -8.17 -3.20 59.57
C PHE A 116 -6.99 -4.16 59.35
N GLY A 117 -6.41 -4.73 60.41
CA GLY A 117 -5.28 -5.66 60.31
C GLY A 117 -4.05 -5.01 59.67
N SER A 118 -3.49 -5.66 58.64
CA SER A 118 -2.36 -5.16 57.85
C SER A 118 -2.76 -4.18 56.74
N ASN A 119 -4.04 -3.84 56.59
CA ASN A 119 -4.50 -2.91 55.56
C ASN A 119 -4.19 -1.47 55.98
N ASP A 120 -3.76 -0.67 55.01
CA ASP A 120 -3.43 0.73 55.19
C ASP A 120 -4.69 1.60 55.18
N MET A 121 -5.59 1.35 56.13
CA MET A 121 -6.87 2.01 56.30
C MET A 121 -7.04 2.42 57.77
N ALA A 122 -7.58 3.61 58.00
CA ALA A 122 -7.92 4.07 59.33
C ALA A 122 -9.15 4.97 59.34
N LEU A 123 -9.79 5.06 60.51
CA LEU A 123 -10.97 5.87 60.71
C LEU A 123 -10.74 6.95 61.77
N LEU A 124 -11.17 8.17 61.45
CA LEU A 124 -11.24 9.30 62.37
C LEU A 124 -12.70 9.73 62.55
N GLN A 125 -13.04 10.21 63.73
CA GLN A 125 -14.35 10.80 64.02
C GLN A 125 -14.22 12.20 64.57
N PHE A 126 -15.06 13.12 64.09
CA PHE A 126 -15.18 14.48 64.62
C PHE A 126 -16.65 14.87 64.72
N ASN A 127 -16.96 15.82 65.60
CA ASN A 127 -18.32 16.30 65.82
C ASN A 127 -18.51 17.67 65.16
N ALA A 128 -19.55 17.83 64.35
CA ALA A 128 -19.85 19.09 63.68
C ALA A 128 -21.36 19.33 63.58
N SER A 129 -21.78 20.57 63.88
CA SER A 129 -23.17 21.01 63.72
C SER A 129 -23.56 21.26 62.26
N GLN A 130 -22.57 21.56 61.39
CA GLN A 130 -22.77 21.78 59.96
C GLN A 130 -23.11 20.47 59.23
N ASN A 131 -23.91 20.55 58.17
CA ASN A 131 -24.19 19.43 57.26
C ASN A 131 -23.14 19.37 56.13
N TYR A 132 -22.35 18.31 56.09
CA TYR A 132 -21.38 17.99 55.04
C TYR A 132 -21.85 16.78 54.24
N THR A 133 -21.52 16.75 52.95
CA THR A 133 -21.82 15.62 52.06
C THR A 133 -20.98 14.41 52.48
N VAL A 134 -21.61 13.24 52.51
CA VAL A 134 -20.92 11.95 52.69
C VAL A 134 -20.88 11.19 51.38
N ALA A 135 -19.80 10.46 51.16
CA ALA A 135 -19.54 9.69 49.96
C ALA A 135 -20.48 8.50 49.82
N PHE A 136 -20.81 8.17 48.57
CA PHE A 136 -21.41 6.88 48.24
C PHE A 136 -20.29 5.88 47.98
N LEU A 137 -20.32 4.73 48.65
CA LEU A 137 -19.29 3.70 48.50
C LEU A 137 -19.69 2.71 47.41
N GLY A 138 -18.84 2.59 46.40
CA GLY A 138 -18.97 1.62 45.32
C GLY A 138 -18.27 0.31 45.64
N ASN A 139 -18.09 -0.51 44.62
CA ASN A 139 -17.39 -1.78 44.71
C ASN A 139 -16.36 -1.87 43.58
N LEU A 140 -15.19 -2.47 43.85
CA LEU A 140 -14.17 -2.71 42.84
C LEU A 140 -14.67 -3.50 41.63
N LYS A 141 -15.67 -4.39 41.78
CA LYS A 141 -16.32 -5.10 40.66
C LYS A 141 -17.02 -4.18 39.65
N THR A 142 -17.30 -2.93 40.03
CA THR A 142 -17.94 -1.93 39.17
C THR A 142 -16.94 -1.18 38.29
N VAL A 143 -15.66 -1.54 38.37
CA VAL A 143 -14.57 -0.89 37.65
C VAL A 143 -13.68 -1.96 37.01
N GLU A 144 -13.48 -1.85 35.70
CA GLU A 144 -12.64 -2.77 34.92
C GLU A 144 -11.37 -2.04 34.46
N LYS A 145 -10.32 -2.79 34.08
CA LYS A 145 -9.11 -2.19 33.50
C LYS A 145 -9.49 -1.28 32.32
N GLY A 146 -8.89 -0.09 32.28
CA GLY A 146 -9.20 0.94 31.28
C GLY A 146 -10.40 1.83 31.61
N SER A 147 -11.21 1.49 32.62
CA SER A 147 -12.33 2.33 33.07
C SER A 147 -11.84 3.68 33.56
N PRO A 148 -12.54 4.78 33.24
CA PRO A 148 -12.20 6.10 33.74
C PRO A 148 -12.39 6.15 35.26
N ILE A 149 -11.42 6.73 35.95
CA ILE A 149 -11.49 7.03 37.37
C ILE A 149 -11.11 8.48 37.62
N TYR A 150 -11.48 8.96 38.80
CA TYR A 150 -11.25 10.35 39.20
C TYR A 150 -10.68 10.35 40.62
N VAL A 151 -9.46 10.84 40.77
CA VAL A 151 -8.72 10.83 42.03
C VAL A 151 -8.65 12.25 42.57
N ALA A 152 -8.89 12.41 43.86
CA ALA A 152 -8.82 13.71 44.50
C ALA A 152 -8.08 13.68 45.84
N GLY A 153 -7.53 14.82 46.25
CA GLY A 153 -6.81 14.96 47.51
C GLY A 153 -6.19 16.35 47.69
N PHE A 154 -5.52 16.55 48.82
CA PHE A 154 -4.81 17.78 49.18
C PHE A 154 -3.30 17.50 49.27
N PRO A 155 -2.43 18.06 48.40
CA PRO A 155 -0.99 17.88 48.49
C PRO A 155 -0.38 18.63 49.68
N PHE A 156 0.88 18.33 49.99
CA PHE A 156 1.64 18.89 51.11
C PHE A 156 2.10 20.33 50.85
N GLU A 157 2.50 20.68 49.62
CA GLU A 157 2.84 22.05 49.18
C GLU A 157 2.02 22.43 47.94
N PRO A 158 1.27 23.55 47.94
CA PRO A 158 0.46 23.93 46.79
C PRO A 158 1.32 24.62 45.72
N GLU A 159 1.65 23.93 44.63
CA GLU A 159 2.28 24.57 43.45
C GLU A 159 1.27 25.24 42.49
N SER A 160 -0.04 25.23 42.78
CA SER A 160 -1.06 25.80 41.88
C SER A 160 -1.84 26.98 42.48
N SER A 161 -2.26 27.88 41.59
CA SER A 161 -2.94 29.16 41.85
C SER A 161 -4.40 29.06 42.34
N ASP A 162 -4.90 27.87 42.65
CA ASP A 162 -6.21 27.68 43.29
C ASP A 162 -6.06 27.80 44.81
N ALA A 163 -6.66 28.84 45.39
CA ALA A 163 -6.45 29.34 46.76
C ALA A 163 -6.66 28.33 47.93
N ASN A 164 -7.04 27.07 47.67
CA ASN A 164 -7.30 26.04 48.69
C ASN A 164 -6.49 24.75 48.54
N GLY A 165 -5.61 24.61 47.53
CA GLY A 165 -4.73 23.44 47.39
C GLY A 165 -5.47 22.10 47.26
N PHE A 166 -6.58 22.02 46.52
CA PHE A 166 -7.30 20.76 46.24
C PHE A 166 -6.99 20.28 44.83
N ILE A 167 -6.55 19.03 44.68
CA ILE A 167 -6.25 18.40 43.39
C ILE A 167 -7.38 17.44 43.01
N PHE A 168 -7.82 17.52 41.76
CA PHE A 168 -8.72 16.57 41.12
C PHE A 168 -8.14 16.19 39.76
N GLN A 169 -7.89 14.90 39.56
CA GLN A 169 -7.25 14.39 38.36
C GLN A 169 -8.05 13.22 37.79
N THR A 170 -8.06 13.14 36.46
CA THR A 170 -8.67 12.05 35.71
C THR A 170 -7.63 10.98 35.42
N GLY A 171 -8.00 9.72 35.55
CA GLY A 171 -7.15 8.58 35.26
C GLY A 171 -7.94 7.43 34.69
N ARG A 172 -7.24 6.31 34.52
CA ARG A 172 -7.86 5.03 34.21
C ARG A 172 -7.29 3.96 35.13
N ILE A 173 -8.08 2.93 35.40
CA ILE A 173 -7.54 1.72 36.03
C ILE A 173 -6.49 1.10 35.10
N SER A 174 -5.25 1.02 35.57
CA SER A 174 -4.15 0.38 34.86
C SER A 174 -4.03 -1.09 35.22
N LEU A 175 -4.32 -1.44 36.49
CA LEU A 175 -4.23 -2.78 37.04
C LEU A 175 -5.29 -2.99 38.13
N VAL A 176 -5.86 -4.20 38.18
CA VAL A 176 -6.52 -4.72 39.38
C VAL A 176 -5.81 -6.01 39.74
N LEU A 177 -5.14 -6.04 40.88
CA LEU A 177 -4.32 -7.21 41.24
C LEU A 177 -5.21 -8.39 41.64
N PRO A 178 -4.80 -9.64 41.33
CA PRO A 178 -5.52 -10.83 41.76
C PRO A 178 -5.39 -11.09 43.27
N LYS A 179 -4.37 -10.52 43.91
CA LYS A 179 -4.11 -10.56 45.36
C LYS A 179 -3.63 -9.19 45.83
N PRO A 180 -3.96 -8.76 47.06
CA PRO A 180 -3.52 -7.48 47.59
C PRO A 180 -2.01 -7.48 47.88
N LEU A 181 -1.39 -6.33 47.66
CA LEU A 181 -0.07 -6.01 48.20
C LEU A 181 -0.13 -5.84 49.72
N GLU A 182 1.02 -5.91 50.38
CA GLU A 182 1.18 -5.44 51.76
C GLU A 182 0.55 -4.04 51.92
N GLY A 183 -0.24 -3.82 52.97
CA GLY A 183 -1.06 -2.61 53.11
C GLY A 183 -2.43 -2.71 52.44
N GLY A 184 -2.76 -3.83 51.79
CA GLY A 184 -4.09 -4.09 51.25
C GLY A 184 -4.37 -3.51 49.87
N TYR A 185 -3.36 -2.95 49.20
CA TYR A 185 -3.47 -2.27 47.91
C TYR A 185 -3.80 -3.25 46.78
N LEU A 186 -4.78 -2.89 45.96
CA LEU A 186 -5.29 -3.76 44.88
C LEU A 186 -5.57 -3.00 43.59
N ILE A 187 -5.81 -1.69 43.68
CA ILE A 187 -6.23 -0.84 42.56
C ILE A 187 -5.01 -0.07 42.04
N GLY A 188 -4.49 -0.44 40.88
CA GLY A 188 -3.48 0.31 40.15
C GLY A 188 -4.14 1.26 39.14
N TYR A 189 -3.71 2.51 39.09
CA TYR A 189 -4.22 3.49 38.13
C TYR A 189 -3.17 4.48 37.62
N THR A 190 -3.48 5.11 36.48
CA THR A 190 -2.54 5.88 35.65
C THR A 190 -2.29 7.34 36.11
N THR A 191 -2.79 7.74 37.27
CA THR A 191 -2.72 9.13 37.73
C THR A 191 -1.61 9.29 38.76
N ASP A 192 -0.72 10.26 38.54
CA ASP A 192 0.32 10.62 39.51
C ASP A 192 -0.28 11.37 40.68
N VAL A 193 -0.06 10.87 41.89
CA VAL A 193 -0.62 11.46 43.11
C VAL A 193 0.50 12.08 43.92
N GLU A 194 0.30 13.31 44.36
CA GLU A 194 1.32 14.07 45.08
C GLU A 194 1.37 13.69 46.56
N LYS A 195 2.53 13.93 47.19
CA LYS A 195 2.71 13.75 48.64
C LYS A 195 1.66 14.58 49.38
N GLY A 196 0.87 13.95 50.25
CA GLY A 196 -0.25 14.55 50.97
C GLY A 196 -1.63 14.15 50.44
N MET A 197 -1.74 13.70 49.19
CA MET A 197 -3.02 13.25 48.63
C MET A 197 -3.50 11.89 49.17
N SER A 198 -2.62 11.16 49.87
CA SER A 198 -2.93 9.85 50.47
C SER A 198 -4.14 9.95 51.41
N GLY A 199 -5.08 9.02 51.25
CA GLY A 199 -6.35 8.93 51.96
C GLY A 199 -7.53 9.60 51.25
N GLY A 200 -7.30 10.22 50.09
CA GLY A 200 -8.34 10.82 49.25
C GLY A 200 -9.11 9.80 48.37
N PRO A 201 -10.26 10.18 47.80
CA PRO A 201 -11.14 9.26 47.08
C PRO A 201 -10.62 8.91 45.67
N ILE A 202 -10.84 7.65 45.30
CA ILE A 202 -10.83 7.16 43.91
C ILE A 202 -12.28 6.92 43.51
N LEU A 203 -12.81 7.71 42.57
CA LEU A 203 -14.21 7.66 42.12
C LEU A 203 -14.34 6.96 40.76
N ASN A 204 -15.43 6.23 40.55
CA ASN A 204 -15.86 5.76 39.21
C ASN A 204 -16.72 6.82 38.49
N SER A 205 -17.12 6.56 37.24
CA SER A 205 -17.94 7.48 36.41
C SER A 205 -19.33 7.80 36.99
N ARG A 206 -19.80 7.00 37.96
CA ARG A 206 -21.08 7.22 38.67
C ARG A 206 -20.92 8.11 39.91
N GLY A 207 -19.68 8.44 40.30
CA GLY A 207 -19.38 9.22 41.50
C GLY A 207 -19.35 8.39 42.78
N GLU A 208 -19.17 7.07 42.66
CA GLU A 208 -19.03 6.18 43.80
C GLU A 208 -17.54 6.03 44.13
N VAL A 209 -17.19 6.08 45.41
CA VAL A 209 -15.82 5.83 45.89
C VAL A 209 -15.55 4.34 45.79
N VAL A 210 -14.55 3.94 45.02
CA VAL A 210 -14.15 2.54 44.81
C VAL A 210 -12.84 2.19 45.52
N GLY A 211 -12.06 3.19 45.93
CA GLY A 211 -10.85 3.02 46.72
C GLY A 211 -10.40 4.30 47.42
N ILE A 212 -9.45 4.14 48.35
CA ILE A 212 -8.64 5.23 48.91
C ILE A 212 -7.26 5.21 48.24
N ASN A 213 -6.83 6.34 47.69
CA ASN A 213 -5.48 6.50 47.13
C ASN A 213 -4.43 6.46 48.26
N GLY A 214 -3.32 5.73 48.11
CA GLY A 214 -2.24 5.72 49.11
C GLY A 214 -0.81 5.80 48.55
N ILE A 215 -0.37 4.86 47.70
CA ILE A 215 1.01 4.80 47.17
C ILE A 215 1.05 5.47 45.79
N PHE A 216 1.99 6.36 45.56
CA PHE A 216 2.19 7.00 44.25
C PHE A 216 3.10 6.16 43.34
N ALA A 217 3.00 6.37 42.02
CA ALA A 217 3.87 5.72 41.05
C ALA A 217 5.35 5.99 41.35
N GLN A 218 6.24 5.02 41.09
CA GLN A 218 7.68 5.14 41.30
C GLN A 218 8.13 5.40 42.76
N ALA A 219 7.34 5.02 43.77
CA ALA A 219 7.73 5.21 45.17
C ALA A 219 8.98 4.37 45.56
N LEU A 220 10.17 4.97 45.42
CA LEU A 220 11.49 4.40 45.75
C LEU A 220 11.76 4.32 47.27
N SER A 221 10.87 4.87 48.10
CA SER A 221 11.07 5.09 49.54
C SER A 221 10.52 3.97 50.44
N PHE A 222 9.68 3.07 49.91
CA PHE A 222 9.19 1.91 50.66
C PHE A 222 10.19 0.77 50.53
N SER A 223 10.57 0.14 51.64
CA SER A 223 11.67 -0.82 51.66
C SER A 223 11.41 -2.06 50.79
N ARG A 224 10.14 -2.37 50.44
CA ARG A 224 9.70 -3.42 49.49
C ARG A 224 8.27 -3.15 48.93
N PRO A 225 8.06 -2.27 47.93
CA PRO A 225 6.72 -1.77 47.59
C PRO A 225 5.77 -2.78 46.90
N TYR A 226 6.29 -3.89 46.35
CA TYR A 226 5.51 -4.84 45.55
C TYR A 226 5.61 -6.28 46.09
N VAL A 227 5.31 -6.45 47.38
CA VAL A 227 5.17 -7.77 48.01
C VAL A 227 3.70 -8.01 48.29
N TYR A 228 3.16 -9.18 47.93
CA TYR A 228 1.80 -9.56 48.26
C TYR A 228 1.66 -9.83 49.76
N GLU A 229 0.43 -9.73 50.31
CA GLU A 229 0.19 -10.01 51.74
C GLU A 229 0.63 -11.42 52.19
N ASP A 230 0.69 -12.39 51.26
CA ASP A 230 1.17 -13.75 51.51
C ASP A 230 2.70 -13.90 51.43
N GLY A 231 3.43 -12.79 51.27
CA GLY A 231 4.89 -12.73 51.17
C GLY A 231 5.44 -13.10 49.79
N THR A 232 4.59 -13.50 48.84
CA THR A 232 5.02 -13.76 47.46
C THR A 232 5.25 -12.47 46.69
N ARG A 233 5.96 -12.57 45.56
CA ARG A 233 6.25 -11.42 44.69
C ARG A 233 5.63 -11.59 43.31
N PRO A 234 5.18 -10.50 42.67
CA PRO A 234 4.86 -10.52 41.25
C PRO A 234 6.11 -10.92 40.45
N ASN A 235 5.90 -11.47 39.26
CA ASN A 235 7.01 -11.65 38.33
C ASN A 235 7.50 -10.27 37.85
N ASP A 236 8.70 -10.24 37.26
CA ASP A 236 9.38 -8.98 36.90
C ASP A 236 8.54 -8.09 35.96
N ASP A 237 7.76 -8.70 35.07
CA ASP A 237 6.84 -7.98 34.18
C ASP A 237 5.72 -7.26 34.93
N LEU A 238 4.99 -8.02 35.76
CA LEU A 238 3.91 -7.48 36.54
C LEU A 238 4.47 -6.41 37.50
N GLU A 239 5.63 -6.65 38.11
CA GLU A 239 6.32 -5.67 38.95
C GLU A 239 6.65 -4.37 38.19
N ALA A 240 7.14 -4.45 36.95
CA ALA A 240 7.43 -3.29 36.12
C ALA A 240 6.17 -2.50 35.74
N ARG A 241 5.06 -3.18 35.44
CA ARG A 241 3.75 -2.54 35.22
C ARG A 241 3.24 -1.89 36.51
N MET A 242 3.52 -2.51 37.65
CA MET A 242 3.13 -1.98 38.95
C MET A 242 3.87 -0.70 39.32
N ARG A 243 5.13 -0.56 38.90
CA ARG A 243 5.95 0.66 39.10
C ARG A 243 5.41 1.92 38.43
N ARG A 244 4.66 1.77 37.34
CA ARG A 244 4.06 2.88 36.57
C ARG A 244 2.66 3.25 37.04
N SER A 245 2.15 2.60 38.08
CA SER A 245 0.80 2.82 38.59
C SER A 245 0.87 3.41 39.99
N SER A 246 0.01 4.38 40.28
CA SER A 246 -0.36 4.71 41.65
C SER A 246 -1.33 3.66 42.19
N TRP A 247 -1.36 3.46 43.49
CA TRP A 247 -2.07 2.37 44.14
C TRP A 247 -3.05 2.84 45.20
N GLY A 248 -4.26 2.26 45.15
CA GLY A 248 -5.31 2.45 46.13
C GLY A 248 -5.74 1.16 46.83
N VAL A 249 -6.21 1.33 48.06
CA VAL A 249 -6.86 0.27 48.84
C VAL A 249 -8.36 0.29 48.53
N PRO A 250 -8.96 -0.82 48.08
CA PRO A 250 -10.39 -0.91 47.81
C PRO A 250 -11.26 -0.59 49.02
N VAL A 251 -12.37 0.14 48.83
CA VAL A 251 -13.30 0.45 49.95
C VAL A 251 -14.23 -0.70 50.31
N ASP A 252 -14.36 -1.73 49.47
CA ASP A 252 -15.15 -2.94 49.80
C ASP A 252 -14.56 -3.71 51.00
N LYS A 253 -13.26 -3.56 51.29
CA LYS A 253 -12.64 -4.02 52.53
C LYS A 253 -13.25 -3.37 53.78
N LEU A 254 -13.73 -2.12 53.71
CA LEU A 254 -14.42 -1.47 54.83
C LEU A 254 -15.72 -2.21 55.20
N ALA A 255 -16.49 -2.62 54.19
CA ALA A 255 -17.74 -3.36 54.40
C ALA A 255 -17.51 -4.77 54.96
N GLN A 256 -16.34 -5.37 54.69
CA GLN A 256 -15.97 -6.69 55.22
C GLN A 256 -15.43 -6.62 56.65
N LEU A 257 -14.60 -5.62 56.97
CA LEU A 257 -13.83 -5.55 58.21
C LEU A 257 -14.46 -4.67 59.30
N ALA A 258 -15.29 -3.70 58.90
CA ALA A 258 -16.04 -2.84 59.82
C ALA A 258 -17.49 -2.65 59.32
N PRO A 259 -18.28 -3.73 59.15
CA PRO A 259 -19.64 -3.69 58.60
C PRO A 259 -20.58 -2.77 59.39
N GLN A 260 -20.37 -2.63 60.70
CA GLN A 260 -21.12 -1.71 61.57
C GLN A 260 -20.88 -0.22 61.26
N LEU A 261 -19.87 0.09 60.43
CA LEU A 261 -19.48 1.43 59.99
C LEU A 261 -19.75 1.69 58.50
N ALA A 262 -20.11 0.65 57.72
CA ALA A 262 -20.59 0.79 56.36
C ALA A 262 -21.98 1.46 56.35
N SER A 263 -22.25 2.36 55.40
CA SER A 263 -23.53 3.07 55.33
C SER A 263 -24.69 2.13 54.98
N ASP A 264 -25.92 2.52 55.31
CA ASP A 264 -27.18 1.80 55.01
C ASP A 264 -27.41 1.52 53.50
N ASN A 265 -26.54 2.03 52.61
CA ASN A 265 -26.63 1.93 51.15
C ASN A 265 -25.69 0.89 50.52
N THR A 266 -25.12 -0.03 51.30
CA THR A 266 -24.18 -1.05 50.76
C THR A 266 -24.92 -2.29 50.21
N VAL A 267 -24.80 -2.53 48.90
CA VAL A 267 -25.39 -3.70 48.21
C VAL A 267 -24.65 -4.98 48.62
N THR A 268 -25.40 -5.98 49.09
CA THR A 268 -24.93 -7.27 49.61
C THR A 268 -24.44 -8.22 48.50
N LEU A 269 -23.35 -8.95 48.75
CA LEU A 269 -22.65 -9.84 47.81
C LEU A 269 -23.15 -11.30 47.88
N THR A 270 -23.44 -11.91 46.73
CA THR A 270 -23.26 -13.35 46.49
C THR A 270 -21.97 -13.59 45.71
N VAL A 271 -21.18 -14.57 46.16
CA VAL A 271 -19.81 -14.83 45.71
C VAL A 271 -19.80 -15.82 44.54
N GLU A 272 -19.43 -15.35 43.34
CA GLU A 272 -18.82 -16.20 42.32
C GLU A 272 -17.35 -15.81 42.15
N LYS A 273 -16.49 -16.84 42.12
CA LYS A 273 -15.03 -16.79 41.90
C LYS A 273 -14.76 -16.25 40.49
N ARG A 274 -14.05 -15.12 40.36
CA ARG A 274 -13.50 -14.66 39.07
C ARG A 274 -12.12 -15.27 38.83
N SER A 275 -11.96 -15.86 37.66
CA SER A 275 -10.72 -16.33 37.05
C SER A 275 -9.90 -15.15 36.47
N PRO A 276 -8.60 -15.32 36.13
CA PRO A 276 -7.74 -14.25 35.59
C PRO A 276 -8.27 -13.69 34.25
N GLU A 277 -7.98 -12.41 33.93
CA GLU A 277 -8.50 -11.71 32.74
C GLU A 277 -8.16 -12.44 31.40
N PRO A 278 -9.13 -12.58 30.49
CA PRO A 278 -8.98 -13.33 29.24
C PRO A 278 -8.32 -12.48 28.13
N MET A 279 -7.57 -13.19 27.31
CA MET A 279 -7.08 -12.76 25.99
C MET A 279 -8.26 -12.22 25.13
N ALA A 280 -8.04 -11.26 24.21
CA ALA A 280 -9.09 -10.83 23.26
C ALA A 280 -9.84 -12.06 22.70
N PRO A 281 -11.18 -12.08 22.62
CA PRO A 281 -11.92 -13.32 22.32
C PRO A 281 -11.46 -14.04 21.04
N LEU A 282 -11.01 -13.27 20.05
CA LEU A 282 -10.39 -13.79 18.84
C LEU A 282 -9.06 -14.50 19.11
N ALA A 283 -8.16 -13.82 19.82
CA ALA A 283 -6.86 -14.38 20.19
C ALA A 283 -7.02 -15.60 21.09
N GLU A 284 -7.96 -15.59 22.04
CA GLU A 284 -8.27 -16.74 22.89
C GLU A 284 -8.72 -17.95 22.07
N LYS A 285 -9.64 -17.73 21.12
CA LYS A 285 -10.09 -18.75 20.19
C LYS A 285 -8.93 -19.33 19.38
N VAL A 286 -8.09 -18.49 18.80
CA VAL A 286 -6.97 -18.95 17.96
C VAL A 286 -5.89 -19.64 18.79
N ASN A 287 -5.56 -19.14 19.99
CA ASN A 287 -4.64 -19.79 20.92
C ASN A 287 -5.15 -21.18 21.32
N GLY A 288 -6.45 -21.32 21.59
CA GLY A 288 -7.05 -22.61 21.91
C GLY A 288 -6.99 -23.63 20.76
N ILE A 289 -6.99 -23.17 19.51
CA ILE A 289 -6.73 -24.01 18.33
C ILE A 289 -5.23 -24.34 18.27
N ALA A 290 -4.37 -23.32 18.33
CA ALA A 290 -2.92 -23.44 18.25
C ALA A 290 -2.38 -24.44 19.29
N GLN A 291 -2.84 -24.35 20.54
CA GLN A 291 -2.50 -25.27 21.61
C GLN A 291 -2.72 -26.73 21.21
N LYS A 292 -3.85 -27.05 20.56
CA LYS A 292 -4.27 -28.43 20.29
C LYS A 292 -3.61 -29.04 19.06
N VAL A 293 -3.15 -28.20 18.13
CA VAL A 293 -2.59 -28.64 16.84
C VAL A 293 -1.06 -28.56 16.79
N SER A 294 -0.45 -27.71 17.63
CA SER A 294 1.00 -27.55 17.73
C SER A 294 1.64 -28.73 18.47
N VAL A 295 2.85 -29.09 18.06
CA VAL A 295 3.67 -30.10 18.74
C VAL A 295 5.10 -29.61 18.94
N LEU A 296 5.72 -30.03 20.03
CA LEU A 296 7.15 -29.81 20.29
C LEU A 296 7.95 -30.96 19.65
N ILE A 297 9.01 -30.64 18.93
CA ILE A 297 9.91 -31.62 18.31
C ILE A 297 11.27 -31.54 19.00
N THR A 298 11.71 -32.63 19.63
CA THR A 298 13.03 -32.68 20.26
C THR A 298 14.00 -33.56 19.50
N ARG A 299 15.28 -33.29 19.71
CA ARG A 299 16.39 -34.02 19.10
C ARG A 299 17.45 -34.29 20.16
N SER A 300 18.18 -35.39 20.03
CA SER A 300 19.26 -35.72 20.96
C SER A 300 20.55 -34.94 20.69
N ASP A 301 20.68 -34.34 19.51
CA ASP A 301 21.93 -33.77 19.00
C ASP A 301 21.89 -32.26 18.70
N GLN A 302 20.71 -31.64 18.78
CA GLN A 302 20.51 -30.21 18.54
C GLN A 302 19.36 -29.69 19.42
N GLU A 303 19.14 -28.38 19.37
CA GLU A 303 18.00 -27.72 20.02
C GLU A 303 16.66 -28.22 19.48
N ASN A 304 15.59 -28.01 20.26
CA ASN A 304 14.24 -28.36 19.84
C ASN A 304 13.73 -27.48 18.70
N GLY A 305 12.70 -27.99 18.02
CA GLY A 305 11.87 -27.28 17.07
C GLY A 305 10.40 -27.43 17.43
N SER A 306 9.53 -26.91 16.58
CA SER A 306 8.08 -27.00 16.68
C SER A 306 7.49 -27.62 15.41
N GLY A 307 6.23 -28.03 15.47
CA GLY A 307 5.50 -28.61 14.34
C GLY A 307 4.00 -28.44 14.47
N VAL A 308 3.25 -28.83 13.45
CA VAL A 308 1.78 -28.80 13.45
C VAL A 308 1.18 -30.06 12.83
N ILE A 309 0.14 -30.61 13.45
CA ILE A 309 -0.58 -31.80 12.95
C ILE A 309 -1.48 -31.40 11.78
N VAL A 310 -1.16 -31.89 10.57
CA VAL A 310 -1.82 -31.50 9.31
C VAL A 310 -2.70 -32.57 8.68
N ALA A 311 -2.51 -33.84 9.05
CA ALA A 311 -3.32 -34.94 8.55
C ALA A 311 -3.36 -36.12 9.53
N LYS A 312 -4.33 -37.01 9.34
CA LYS A 312 -4.43 -38.29 10.04
C LYS A 312 -4.96 -39.37 9.08
N GLU A 313 -4.27 -40.51 9.02
CA GLU A 313 -4.68 -41.70 8.28
C GLU A 313 -4.66 -42.91 9.21
N GLY A 314 -5.84 -43.50 9.48
CA GLY A 314 -5.96 -44.54 10.51
C GLY A 314 -5.51 -44.03 11.89
N ASN A 315 -4.48 -44.65 12.47
CA ASN A 315 -3.87 -44.23 13.75
C ASN A 315 -2.59 -43.41 13.56
N THR A 316 -2.20 -43.13 12.31
CA THR A 316 -0.99 -42.37 11.98
C THR A 316 -1.32 -40.90 11.81
N TYR A 317 -0.59 -40.04 12.52
CA TYR A 317 -0.67 -38.59 12.44
C TYR A 317 0.54 -38.05 11.68
N TYR A 318 0.29 -37.03 10.87
CA TYR A 318 1.32 -36.36 10.07
C TYR A 318 1.57 -34.95 10.61
N VAL A 319 2.84 -34.65 10.87
CA VAL A 319 3.30 -33.38 11.43
C VAL A 319 4.11 -32.64 10.38
N LEU A 320 3.68 -31.43 10.03
CA LEU A 320 4.46 -30.51 9.21
C LEU A 320 5.42 -29.71 10.08
N THR A 321 6.67 -29.58 9.65
CA THR A 321 7.73 -28.85 10.37
C THR A 321 8.78 -28.32 9.39
N ALA A 322 9.75 -27.55 9.89
CA ALA A 322 10.88 -27.09 9.10
C ALA A 322 11.86 -28.24 8.80
N GLY A 323 12.49 -28.20 7.63
CA GLY A 323 13.41 -29.24 7.18
C GLY A 323 14.65 -29.38 8.06
N HIS A 324 15.19 -28.26 8.53
CA HIS A 324 16.33 -28.24 9.45
C HIS A 324 15.97 -28.80 10.83
N VAL A 325 14.72 -28.67 11.29
CA VAL A 325 14.23 -29.30 12.54
C VAL A 325 14.22 -30.82 12.39
N ALA A 326 13.82 -31.34 11.24
CA ALA A 326 13.78 -32.77 10.96
C ALA A 326 15.16 -33.41 10.65
N ASN A 327 16.26 -32.66 10.67
CA ASN A 327 17.59 -33.16 10.29
C ASN A 327 18.37 -33.86 11.42
N GLY A 328 17.70 -34.26 12.51
CA GLY A 328 18.34 -34.75 13.74
C GLY A 328 18.27 -36.20 14.08
N LYS A 329 19.11 -36.56 15.07
CA LYS A 329 19.08 -37.87 15.71
C LYS A 329 18.06 -37.90 16.85
N GLY A 330 17.41 -39.06 17.01
CA GLY A 330 16.48 -39.31 18.11
C GLY A 330 15.26 -38.38 18.09
N LEU A 331 14.69 -38.13 16.91
CA LEU A 331 13.51 -37.28 16.75
C LEU A 331 12.33 -37.80 17.58
N LYS A 332 11.76 -36.91 18.39
CA LYS A 332 10.54 -37.18 19.16
C LYS A 332 9.56 -36.04 19.00
N VAL A 333 8.28 -36.39 18.97
CA VAL A 333 7.15 -35.46 18.95
C VAL A 333 6.48 -35.50 20.32
N PHE A 334 6.30 -34.35 20.93
CA PHE A 334 5.51 -34.15 22.16
C PHE A 334 4.22 -33.44 21.79
N THR A 335 3.08 -34.08 22.04
CA THR A 335 1.76 -33.49 21.84
C THR A 335 1.39 -32.56 23.00
N HIS A 336 0.34 -31.74 22.81
CA HIS A 336 -0.06 -30.70 23.76
C HIS A 336 -0.45 -31.21 25.17
N ASP A 337 -0.75 -32.50 25.30
CA ASP A 337 -1.06 -33.19 26.55
C ASP A 337 0.18 -33.83 27.21
N GLY A 338 1.37 -33.61 26.64
CA GLY A 338 2.65 -34.12 27.15
C GLY A 338 2.99 -35.54 26.75
N GLN A 339 2.22 -36.19 25.87
CA GLN A 339 2.57 -37.52 25.37
C GLN A 339 3.74 -37.47 24.39
N GLU A 340 4.68 -38.40 24.56
CA GLU A 340 5.89 -38.53 23.75
C GLU A 340 5.72 -39.63 22.71
N TYR A 341 6.09 -39.33 21.46
CA TYR A 341 6.13 -40.29 20.37
C TYR A 341 7.48 -40.26 19.65
N VAL A 342 8.10 -41.43 19.47
CA VAL A 342 9.34 -41.55 18.69
C VAL A 342 8.99 -41.49 17.20
N VAL A 343 9.73 -40.68 16.45
CA VAL A 343 9.56 -40.53 14.99
C VAL A 343 10.52 -41.46 14.27
N ASP A 344 10.00 -42.22 13.30
CA ASP A 344 10.83 -43.03 12.40
C ASP A 344 11.50 -42.14 11.35
N SER A 345 12.80 -41.91 11.52
CA SER A 345 13.59 -41.08 10.61
C SER A 345 13.64 -41.64 9.17
N ASN A 346 13.39 -42.94 8.94
CA ASN A 346 13.38 -43.53 7.59
C ASN A 346 12.10 -43.18 6.81
N LYS A 347 11.02 -42.86 7.52
CA LYS A 347 9.74 -42.48 6.93
C LYS A 347 9.52 -40.97 6.88
N THR A 348 10.42 -40.22 7.51
CA THR A 348 10.44 -38.77 7.46
C THR A 348 10.70 -38.29 6.04
N LYS A 349 9.79 -37.48 5.52
CA LYS A 349 9.98 -36.82 4.23
C LYS A 349 10.60 -35.45 4.46
N ASN A 350 11.89 -35.30 4.13
CA ASN A 350 12.61 -34.04 4.30
C ASN A 350 13.04 -33.48 2.93
N TRP A 351 12.48 -32.33 2.56
CA TRP A 351 12.75 -31.69 1.27
C TRP A 351 13.97 -30.76 1.29
N SER A 352 14.54 -30.48 2.47
CA SER A 352 15.71 -29.59 2.62
C SER A 352 16.97 -30.21 2.01
N LYS A 353 17.21 -31.50 2.28
CA LYS A 353 18.42 -32.21 1.84
C LYS A 353 18.50 -32.47 0.34
N SER A 354 17.36 -32.56 -0.35
CA SER A 354 17.30 -32.99 -1.75
C SER A 354 16.94 -31.87 -2.72
N GLN A 355 16.26 -30.82 -2.25
CA GLN A 355 15.65 -29.80 -3.10
C GLN A 355 15.82 -28.37 -2.55
N GLY A 356 16.59 -28.19 -1.48
CA GLY A 356 16.84 -26.89 -0.86
C GLY A 356 15.67 -26.29 -0.10
N LEU A 357 14.46 -26.87 -0.14
CA LEU A 357 13.23 -26.39 0.52
C LEU A 357 13.22 -26.73 2.02
N ASP A 358 13.15 -25.74 2.90
CA ASP A 358 13.20 -25.95 4.35
C ASP A 358 11.86 -26.44 4.94
N LEU A 359 11.45 -27.62 4.52
CA LEU A 359 10.18 -28.26 4.86
C LEU A 359 10.39 -29.75 5.13
N ALA A 360 9.66 -30.30 6.10
CA ALA A 360 9.61 -31.72 6.34
C ALA A 360 8.23 -32.18 6.84
N LEU A 361 7.91 -33.44 6.55
CA LEU A 361 6.73 -34.15 7.03
C LEU A 361 7.17 -35.35 7.87
N LEU A 362 6.79 -35.34 9.14
CA LEU A 362 7.03 -36.42 10.10
C LEU A 362 5.75 -37.24 10.28
N GLU A 363 5.89 -38.50 10.72
CA GLU A 363 4.76 -39.33 11.13
C GLU A 363 4.97 -39.92 12.53
N PHE A 364 3.87 -40.05 13.27
CA PHE A 364 3.81 -40.84 14.51
C PHE A 364 2.48 -41.58 14.62
N THR A 365 2.42 -42.66 15.40
CA THR A 365 1.19 -43.46 15.56
C THR A 365 0.66 -43.31 16.98
N SER A 366 -0.64 -43.06 17.12
CA SER A 366 -1.32 -42.99 18.42
C SER A 366 -2.75 -43.53 18.35
N ASN A 367 -3.18 -44.17 19.42
CA ASN A 367 -4.58 -44.56 19.64
C ASN A 367 -5.39 -43.41 20.26
N GLN A 368 -4.75 -42.33 20.68
CA GLN A 368 -5.41 -41.13 21.15
C GLN A 368 -5.87 -40.25 19.98
N SER A 369 -6.88 -39.41 20.21
CA SER A 369 -7.41 -38.50 19.20
C SER A 369 -6.82 -37.11 19.35
N TYR A 370 -6.02 -36.68 18.38
CA TYR A 370 -5.48 -35.32 18.32
C TYR A 370 -6.18 -34.49 17.26
N GLN A 371 -6.27 -33.17 17.49
CA GLN A 371 -6.88 -32.26 16.54
C GLN A 371 -5.97 -32.08 15.32
N VAL A 372 -6.55 -32.25 14.13
CA VAL A 372 -5.90 -31.92 12.86
C VAL A 372 -6.26 -30.48 12.49
N VAL A 373 -5.27 -29.67 12.12
CA VAL A 373 -5.49 -28.28 11.75
C VAL A 373 -6.27 -28.16 10.44
N THR A 374 -7.11 -27.13 10.32
CA THR A 374 -7.72 -26.76 9.04
C THR A 374 -6.71 -25.95 8.24
N ILE A 375 -6.52 -26.25 6.95
CA ILE A 375 -5.61 -25.51 6.06
C ILE A 375 -6.37 -24.39 5.36
N GLY A 376 -5.84 -23.17 5.45
CA GLY A 376 -6.33 -22.01 4.70
C GLY A 376 -5.71 -21.97 3.31
N ASP A 377 -6.31 -22.68 2.35
CA ASP A 377 -5.84 -22.71 0.96
C ASP A 377 -6.53 -21.66 0.09
N TYR A 378 -6.23 -20.39 0.34
CA TYR A 378 -6.75 -19.29 -0.47
C TYR A 378 -5.63 -18.52 -1.18
N ALA A 379 -5.96 -18.00 -2.38
CA ALA A 379 -5.09 -17.07 -3.09
C ALA A 379 -5.03 -15.75 -2.33
N ARG A 380 -3.99 -14.96 -2.60
CA ARG A 380 -3.54 -13.81 -1.79
C ARG A 380 -4.59 -12.68 -1.66
N GLY A 381 -4.25 -11.65 -0.89
CA GLY A 381 -5.17 -10.65 -0.29
C GLY A 381 -5.04 -10.56 1.24
N ILE A 382 -3.90 -10.99 1.78
CA ILE A 382 -3.62 -11.14 3.22
C ILE A 382 -2.61 -10.14 3.77
N GLU A 383 -2.27 -9.13 2.97
CA GLU A 383 -1.46 -8.01 3.42
C GLU A 383 -2.21 -7.23 4.50
N ASP A 384 -1.48 -6.79 5.51
CA ASP A 384 -2.01 -6.08 6.67
C ASP A 384 -3.09 -6.86 7.44
N ARG A 385 -2.99 -8.20 7.43
CA ARG A 385 -3.82 -9.06 8.28
C ARG A 385 -3.05 -9.53 9.50
N VAL A 386 -3.78 -9.70 10.60
CA VAL A 386 -3.25 -10.30 11.82
C VAL A 386 -3.01 -11.78 11.58
N VAL A 387 -1.82 -12.24 11.92
CA VAL A 387 -1.45 -13.65 11.95
C VAL A 387 -0.87 -14.01 13.31
N PHE A 388 -1.07 -15.26 13.69
CA PHE A 388 -0.64 -15.78 14.98
C PHE A 388 0.48 -16.79 14.77
N LEU A 389 1.52 -16.68 15.57
CA LEU A 389 2.62 -17.62 15.62
C LEU A 389 2.56 -18.39 16.93
N SER A 390 2.74 -19.71 16.86
CA SER A 390 2.89 -20.55 18.03
C SER A 390 4.08 -21.49 17.91
N GLY A 391 4.76 -21.74 19.02
CA GLY A 391 5.90 -22.65 19.07
C GLY A 391 6.59 -22.63 20.43
N TRP A 392 7.67 -23.38 20.56
CA TRP A 392 8.45 -23.48 21.78
C TRP A 392 9.86 -22.94 21.58
N PRO A 393 10.31 -21.96 22.40
CA PRO A 393 11.71 -21.58 22.45
C PRO A 393 12.62 -22.74 22.86
N ALA A 394 13.93 -22.58 22.66
CA ALA A 394 14.92 -23.59 22.99
C ALA A 394 14.91 -23.90 24.50
N SER A 395 14.58 -25.13 24.89
CA SER A 395 14.52 -25.61 26.27
C SER A 395 15.57 -26.67 26.57
N LYS A 396 16.10 -26.69 27.80
CA LYS A 396 17.13 -27.65 28.21
C LYS A 396 16.58 -29.08 28.38
N GLN A 397 15.31 -29.27 28.79
CA GLN A 397 14.55 -30.53 28.70
C GLN A 397 13.03 -30.29 28.86
N PRO A 398 12.17 -30.82 27.98
CA PRO A 398 10.72 -30.70 28.12
C PRO A 398 10.13 -31.73 29.07
N THR A 399 9.13 -31.31 29.84
CA THR A 399 8.31 -32.13 30.74
C THR A 399 6.83 -31.81 30.50
N ALA A 400 5.93 -32.72 30.88
CA ALA A 400 4.49 -32.47 30.77
C ALA A 400 4.03 -31.23 31.58
N ALA A 401 4.77 -30.82 32.61
CA ALA A 401 4.42 -29.69 33.46
C ALA A 401 4.81 -28.33 32.89
N ASN A 402 5.86 -28.25 32.07
CA ASN A 402 6.34 -26.99 31.47
C ASN A 402 5.99 -26.84 29.98
N LEU A 403 5.52 -27.91 29.32
CA LEU A 403 5.11 -27.87 27.91
C LEU A 403 4.08 -26.77 27.60
N GLU A 404 3.11 -26.54 28.50
CA GLU A 404 2.13 -25.47 28.30
C GLU A 404 2.68 -24.09 28.66
N SER A 405 3.44 -23.97 29.76
CA SER A 405 3.98 -22.68 30.22
C SER A 405 5.08 -22.15 29.30
N ASP A 406 5.81 -23.05 28.63
CA ASP A 406 6.94 -22.71 27.76
C ASP A 406 6.49 -22.50 26.30
N ARG A 407 5.21 -22.79 25.95
CA ARG A 407 4.69 -22.50 24.62
C ARG A 407 4.49 -21.00 24.47
N GLN A 408 5.11 -20.43 23.44
CA GLN A 408 4.85 -19.06 23.03
C GLN A 408 3.68 -18.99 22.04
N PHE A 409 2.89 -17.94 22.20
CA PHE A 409 1.80 -17.58 21.30
C PHE A 409 1.78 -16.06 21.18
N ASN A 410 1.99 -15.53 19.98
CA ASN A 410 2.00 -14.09 19.73
C ASN A 410 1.31 -13.74 18.40
N ALA A 411 0.96 -12.46 18.25
CA ALA A 411 0.34 -11.93 17.04
C ALA A 411 1.25 -10.90 16.35
N GLY A 412 1.09 -10.80 15.04
CA GLY A 412 1.80 -9.84 14.21
C GLY A 412 1.07 -9.61 12.90
N TYR A 413 1.65 -8.74 12.06
CA TYR A 413 1.08 -8.42 10.75
C TYR A 413 1.73 -9.23 9.65
N LEU A 414 0.93 -9.83 8.78
CA LEU A 414 1.41 -10.43 7.55
C LEU A 414 1.62 -9.35 6.48
N LEU A 415 2.76 -9.40 5.81
CA LEU A 415 3.20 -8.36 4.86
C LEU A 415 3.04 -8.74 3.38
N GLY A 416 2.64 -9.98 3.10
CA GLY A 416 2.37 -10.49 1.75
C GLY A 416 3.47 -10.19 0.73
N LEU A 417 3.10 -9.73 -0.47
CA LEU A 417 4.02 -9.41 -1.58
C LEU A 417 4.87 -8.17 -1.28
N GLY A 418 4.38 -7.23 -0.47
CA GLY A 418 5.16 -6.08 0.01
C GLY A 418 6.35 -6.44 0.91
N GLY A 419 6.35 -7.66 1.46
CA GLY A 419 7.48 -8.23 2.20
C GLY A 419 8.74 -8.40 1.35
N PHE A 420 8.62 -8.62 0.03
CA PHE A 420 9.78 -8.76 -0.87
C PHE A 420 10.65 -7.50 -0.91
N ASN A 421 10.00 -6.35 -1.03
CA ASN A 421 10.64 -5.03 -1.04
C ASN A 421 11.20 -4.65 0.34
N SER A 422 10.69 -5.29 1.40
CA SER A 422 11.04 -4.96 2.78
C SER A 422 12.00 -5.97 3.41
N ALA A 423 12.35 -7.06 2.72
CA ALA A 423 13.29 -8.05 3.21
C ALA A 423 14.71 -7.50 3.21
N LYS A 424 15.53 -8.04 4.12
CA LYS A 424 16.88 -7.57 4.40
C LYS A 424 17.84 -7.87 3.25
N ASP A 425 17.85 -9.09 2.72
CA ASP A 425 18.65 -9.51 1.57
C ASP A 425 18.12 -10.79 0.89
N GLU A 426 18.79 -11.25 -0.17
CA GLU A 426 18.44 -12.43 -0.96
C GLU A 426 18.26 -13.74 -0.16
N ARG A 427 18.92 -13.88 1.01
CA ARG A 427 18.80 -15.06 1.87
C ARG A 427 17.41 -15.19 2.49
N SER A 428 16.63 -14.12 2.48
CA SER A 428 15.25 -14.13 2.94
C SER A 428 14.32 -14.94 2.03
N PHE A 429 14.80 -15.32 0.84
CA PHE A 429 14.03 -16.02 -0.20
C PHE A 429 14.66 -17.34 -0.64
N ILE A 430 15.73 -17.79 0.02
CA ILE A 430 16.24 -19.14 -0.19
C ILE A 430 15.30 -20.15 0.50
N SER A 431 15.36 -21.40 0.07
CA SER A 431 14.71 -22.50 0.77
C SER A 431 13.17 -22.49 0.87
N GLY A 432 12.50 -21.82 -0.07
CA GLY A 432 11.04 -21.83 -0.20
C GLY A 432 10.32 -20.91 0.78
N PHE A 433 11.04 -19.96 1.39
CA PHE A 433 10.47 -18.89 2.18
C PHE A 433 9.64 -17.97 1.29
N GLY A 434 8.39 -17.75 1.69
CA GLY A 434 7.41 -16.97 0.93
C GLY A 434 6.31 -16.35 1.78
N LEU A 435 6.39 -16.50 3.10
CA LEU A 435 5.61 -15.75 4.09
C LEU A 435 6.56 -14.81 4.85
N VAL A 436 6.20 -13.53 4.91
CA VAL A 436 6.92 -12.51 5.68
C VAL A 436 5.94 -11.83 6.63
N TYR A 437 6.23 -11.82 7.93
CA TYR A 437 5.31 -11.32 8.97
C TYR A 437 6.06 -10.70 10.16
N GLY A 438 5.36 -9.85 10.90
CA GLY A 438 5.93 -9.06 12.01
C GLY A 438 6.01 -9.76 13.36
N ASN A 439 5.59 -11.03 13.47
CA ASN A 439 5.64 -11.78 14.73
C ASN A 439 7.06 -11.92 15.26
N PHE A 440 7.21 -11.93 16.59
CA PHE A 440 8.46 -12.26 17.26
C PHE A 440 8.66 -13.76 17.27
N SER A 441 9.91 -14.19 17.14
CA SER A 441 10.24 -15.61 17.21
C SER A 441 11.57 -15.80 17.91
N GLU A 442 11.60 -16.73 18.85
CA GLU A 442 12.81 -17.14 19.52
C GLU A 442 13.40 -18.39 18.87
N LYS A 443 14.71 -18.55 19.07
CA LYS A 443 15.41 -19.76 18.66
C LYS A 443 14.69 -21.00 19.23
N GLY A 444 14.41 -21.98 18.37
CA GLY A 444 13.66 -23.20 18.71
C GLY A 444 12.18 -23.21 18.28
N MET A 445 11.60 -22.06 17.93
CA MET A 445 10.21 -22.00 17.46
C MET A 445 10.02 -22.46 16.01
N SER A 446 11.10 -22.71 15.27
CA SER A 446 11.08 -23.15 13.88
C SER A 446 10.22 -24.40 13.67
N GLY A 447 9.43 -24.40 12.60
CA GLY A 447 8.43 -25.41 12.27
C GLY A 447 7.05 -25.20 12.90
N GLY A 448 6.90 -24.23 13.80
CA GLY A 448 5.62 -23.89 14.44
C GLY A 448 4.58 -23.31 13.47
N PRO A 449 3.27 -23.45 13.75
CA PRO A 449 2.23 -22.99 12.85
C PRO A 449 2.13 -21.46 12.78
N VAL A 450 1.95 -20.95 11.57
CA VAL A 450 1.47 -19.60 11.29
C VAL A 450 -0.03 -19.69 10.95
N LEU A 451 -0.87 -19.06 11.77
CA LEU A 451 -2.33 -19.17 11.71
C LEU A 451 -2.98 -17.84 11.32
N ASP A 452 -4.07 -17.91 10.55
CA ASP A 452 -4.94 -16.76 10.29
C ASP A 452 -5.92 -16.47 11.46
N THR A 453 -6.76 -15.45 11.30
CA THR A 453 -7.76 -15.04 12.31
C THR A 453 -8.87 -16.06 12.55
N GLU A 454 -9.00 -17.08 11.71
CA GLU A 454 -9.93 -18.19 11.92
C GLU A 454 -9.27 -19.40 12.59
N GLY A 455 -7.94 -19.35 12.80
CA GLY A 455 -7.12 -20.43 13.34
C GLY A 455 -6.72 -21.48 12.30
N ARG A 456 -6.76 -21.11 11.01
CA ARG A 456 -6.38 -21.99 9.90
C ARG A 456 -4.91 -21.85 9.58
N LEU A 457 -4.26 -22.97 9.25
CA LEU A 457 -2.84 -23.01 8.92
C LEU A 457 -2.60 -22.39 7.54
N ILE A 458 -1.80 -21.32 7.50
CA ILE A 458 -1.39 -20.63 6.27
C ILE A 458 0.08 -20.84 5.93
N GLY A 459 0.86 -21.39 6.86
CA GLY A 459 2.23 -21.85 6.66
C GLY A 459 2.91 -22.20 7.97
N ILE A 460 4.22 -22.42 7.90
CA ILE A 460 5.06 -22.70 9.08
C ILE A 460 6.15 -21.65 9.23
N HIS A 461 6.51 -21.32 10.46
CA HIS A 461 7.66 -20.46 10.75
C HIS A 461 8.96 -21.20 10.52
N THR A 462 9.99 -20.53 10.01
CA THR A 462 11.29 -21.16 9.73
C THR A 462 12.47 -20.35 10.22
N ALA A 463 12.41 -19.03 10.12
CA ALA A 463 13.51 -18.15 10.50
C ALA A 463 13.00 -16.77 10.90
N ALA A 464 13.81 -16.01 11.63
CA ALA A 464 13.65 -14.57 11.80
C ALA A 464 14.87 -13.85 11.20
N GLU A 465 14.66 -12.68 10.61
CA GLU A 465 15.75 -11.82 10.14
C GLU A 465 16.48 -11.23 11.36
N SER A 466 17.43 -12.00 11.88
CA SER A 466 18.28 -11.64 13.01
C SER A 466 19.72 -11.36 12.57
N VAL A 467 20.51 -10.78 13.48
CA VAL A 467 21.97 -10.81 13.45
C VAL A 467 22.39 -11.69 14.62
N GLU A 468 22.92 -12.88 14.33
CA GLU A 468 23.36 -13.84 15.35
C GLU A 468 24.86 -13.68 15.64
N GLY A 469 25.24 -13.77 16.92
CA GLY A 469 26.60 -14.16 17.33
C GLY A 469 27.76 -13.39 16.68
N ASP A 470 28.88 -14.09 16.45
CA ASP A 470 30.21 -13.52 16.15
C ASP A 470 30.30 -12.63 14.89
N GLU A 471 29.26 -12.53 14.06
CA GLU A 471 29.19 -11.73 12.81
C GLU A 471 29.02 -10.21 13.05
N SER A 472 28.65 -9.76 14.25
CA SER A 472 28.58 -8.33 14.58
C SER A 472 29.72 -7.92 15.52
N PRO A 473 30.68 -7.11 15.06
CA PRO A 473 31.75 -6.57 15.88
C PRO A 473 31.26 -5.73 17.08
N VAL A 474 30.02 -5.26 17.02
CA VAL A 474 29.36 -4.51 18.11
C VAL A 474 28.84 -5.47 19.19
N LEU A 475 28.35 -6.66 18.81
CA LEU A 475 27.87 -7.70 19.74
C LEU A 475 29.01 -8.43 20.45
N GLN A 476 30.23 -8.41 19.90
CA GLN A 476 31.43 -8.94 20.56
C GLN A 476 31.83 -8.14 21.83
N ARG A 477 31.26 -6.95 22.04
CA ARG A 477 31.52 -6.11 23.21
C ARG A 477 30.63 -6.44 24.43
N ASP A 478 29.57 -7.24 24.23
CA ASP A 478 28.69 -7.70 25.31
C ASP A 478 28.93 -9.19 25.63
N SER A 479 29.24 -9.47 26.89
CA SER A 479 29.42 -10.82 27.42
C SER A 479 28.21 -11.75 27.25
N GLN A 480 27.00 -11.21 27.03
CA GLN A 480 25.77 -11.99 26.87
C GLN A 480 25.43 -12.32 25.40
N LYS A 481 26.11 -11.72 24.41
CA LYS A 481 25.84 -11.90 22.96
C LYS A 481 24.34 -11.88 22.60
N PRO A 482 23.60 -10.79 22.87
CA PRO A 482 22.15 -10.73 22.61
C PRO A 482 21.83 -10.86 21.12
N ILE A 483 20.74 -11.57 20.79
CA ILE A 483 20.21 -11.70 19.42
C ILE A 483 19.55 -10.36 19.03
N LEU A 484 19.93 -9.82 17.87
CA LEU A 484 19.32 -8.61 17.31
C LEU A 484 18.31 -8.98 16.24
N GLU A 485 17.02 -8.73 16.49
CA GLU A 485 15.95 -8.91 15.50
C GLU A 485 15.72 -7.60 14.74
N VAL A 486 16.36 -7.45 13.58
CA VAL A 486 16.40 -6.19 12.80
C VAL A 486 15.50 -6.19 11.56
N GLY A 487 14.89 -7.33 11.22
CA GLY A 487 14.00 -7.46 10.05
C GLY A 487 12.63 -8.05 10.39
N TYR A 488 12.07 -8.92 9.57
CA TYR A 488 10.80 -9.63 9.79
C TYR A 488 11.01 -11.12 10.09
N SER A 489 9.93 -11.81 10.48
CA SER A 489 9.89 -13.27 10.54
C SER A 489 9.52 -13.86 9.18
N LEU A 490 10.13 -15.01 8.87
CA LEU A 490 10.01 -15.74 7.61
C LEU A 490 9.35 -17.10 7.83
N GLY A 491 8.66 -17.57 6.79
CA GLY A 491 8.01 -18.88 6.81
C GLY A 491 7.79 -19.47 5.43
N VAL A 492 7.53 -20.78 5.41
CA VAL A 492 7.15 -21.52 4.20
C VAL A 492 5.62 -21.48 4.06
N PRO A 493 5.07 -20.96 2.94
CA PRO A 493 3.64 -20.94 2.70
C PRO A 493 3.03 -22.34 2.65
N ILE A 494 1.80 -22.50 3.14
CA ILE A 494 1.12 -23.80 3.14
C ILE A 494 0.89 -24.34 1.72
N ARG A 495 0.71 -23.46 0.74
CA ARG A 495 0.60 -23.84 -0.69
C ARG A 495 1.85 -24.53 -1.22
N THR A 496 3.03 -24.19 -0.71
CA THR A 496 4.28 -24.88 -1.05
C THR A 496 4.23 -26.34 -0.61
N PHE A 497 3.67 -26.61 0.58
CA PHE A 497 3.43 -27.96 1.06
C PHE A 497 2.39 -28.71 0.20
N LEU A 498 1.25 -28.08 -0.12
CA LEU A 498 0.20 -28.69 -0.95
C LEU A 498 0.73 -29.05 -2.35
N ALA A 499 1.49 -28.15 -2.98
CA ALA A 499 2.13 -28.41 -4.27
C ALA A 499 3.11 -29.59 -4.21
N LYS A 500 3.82 -29.78 -3.08
CA LYS A 500 4.72 -30.93 -2.89
C LYS A 500 3.98 -32.24 -2.73
N LEU A 501 2.84 -32.24 -2.02
CA LEU A 501 1.99 -33.43 -1.94
C LEU A 501 1.52 -33.87 -3.32
N GLU A 502 1.07 -32.92 -4.15
CA GLU A 502 0.63 -33.18 -5.52
C GLU A 502 1.77 -33.66 -6.41
N GLN A 503 2.89 -32.92 -6.42
CA GLN A 503 4.08 -33.22 -7.23
C GLN A 503 4.61 -34.64 -6.97
N GLU A 504 4.61 -35.05 -5.70
CA GLU A 504 5.15 -36.35 -5.29
C GLU A 504 4.07 -37.43 -5.13
N LYS A 505 2.81 -37.12 -5.48
CA LYS A 505 1.66 -38.02 -5.40
C LYS A 505 1.46 -38.61 -4.00
N ILE A 506 1.70 -37.80 -2.98
CA ILE A 506 1.46 -38.15 -1.57
C ILE A 506 -0.02 -37.88 -1.27
N ASN A 507 -0.80 -38.95 -1.14
CA ASN A 507 -2.23 -38.86 -0.87
C ASN A 507 -2.47 -38.75 0.65
N LEU A 508 -2.84 -37.56 1.12
CA LEU A 508 -3.26 -37.32 2.50
C LEU A 508 -4.65 -36.70 2.53
N SER A 509 -5.48 -37.11 3.49
CA SER A 509 -6.78 -36.50 3.77
C SER A 509 -6.58 -35.15 4.48
N ILE A 510 -6.46 -34.09 3.71
CA ILE A 510 -6.28 -32.73 4.22
C ILE A 510 -7.63 -32.00 4.33
N ASN A 511 -7.92 -31.42 5.49
CA ASN A 511 -9.05 -30.52 5.69
C ASN A 511 -8.71 -29.10 5.21
N GLN A 512 -9.20 -28.69 4.04
CA GLN A 512 -8.87 -27.41 3.41
C GLN A 512 -10.10 -26.50 3.29
N GLN A 513 -9.87 -25.19 3.46
CA GLN A 513 -10.84 -24.14 3.20
C GLN A 513 -10.22 -23.05 2.34
N THR A 514 -10.98 -22.58 1.34
CA THR A 514 -10.50 -21.63 0.33
C THR A 514 -11.08 -20.22 0.49
N SER A 515 -11.91 -19.99 1.53
CA SER A 515 -12.46 -18.67 1.81
C SER A 515 -11.44 -17.76 2.52
N LEU A 516 -11.29 -16.52 2.06
CA LEU A 516 -10.51 -15.53 2.78
C LEU A 516 -11.16 -15.23 4.15
N PRO A 517 -10.35 -15.11 5.23
CA PRO A 517 -10.90 -14.74 6.53
C PRO A 517 -11.39 -13.30 6.49
N GLN A 518 -12.33 -12.93 7.36
CA GLN A 518 -12.79 -11.54 7.46
C GLN A 518 -11.64 -10.61 7.86
N ARG A 519 -11.51 -9.46 7.18
CA ARG A 519 -10.53 -8.42 7.55
C ARG A 519 -11.02 -7.71 8.80
N LEU A 520 -10.17 -7.66 9.82
CA LEU A 520 -10.44 -6.91 11.05
C LEU A 520 -10.29 -5.41 10.78
N ASP A 521 -11.08 -4.57 11.45
CA ASP A 521 -10.84 -3.12 11.46
C ASP A 521 -9.56 -2.77 12.24
N ALA A 522 -9.01 -1.57 12.01
CA ALA A 522 -7.74 -1.16 12.59
C ALA A 522 -7.73 -1.18 14.14
N ALA A 523 -8.84 -0.79 14.77
CA ALA A 523 -8.96 -0.77 16.23
C ALA A 523 -8.90 -2.19 16.81
N THR A 524 -9.57 -3.15 16.16
CA THR A 524 -9.57 -4.56 16.55
C THR A 524 -8.21 -5.20 16.33
N GLN A 525 -7.53 -4.88 15.22
CA GLN A 525 -6.16 -5.35 14.98
C GLN A 525 -5.20 -4.87 16.06
N ASP A 526 -5.26 -3.58 16.41
CA ASP A 526 -4.44 -2.99 17.46
C ASP A 526 -4.70 -3.64 18.83
N LEU A 527 -5.97 -3.90 19.16
CA LEU A 527 -6.37 -4.58 20.39
C LEU A 527 -5.73 -5.98 20.48
N VAL A 528 -5.96 -6.82 19.47
CA VAL A 528 -5.45 -8.21 19.41
C VAL A 528 -3.93 -8.27 19.53
N ILE A 529 -3.24 -7.35 18.85
CA ILE A 529 -1.78 -7.28 18.86
C ILE A 529 -1.26 -6.75 20.20
N SER A 530 -1.89 -5.72 20.75
CA SER A 530 -1.48 -5.15 22.05
C SER A 530 -1.71 -6.09 23.23
N ASP A 531 -2.75 -6.91 23.20
CA ASP A 531 -3.08 -7.88 24.26
C ASP A 531 -2.08 -9.03 24.35
N LEU A 532 -1.51 -9.43 23.21
CA LEU A 532 -0.60 -10.58 23.11
C LEU A 532 0.87 -10.20 23.23
N ILE A 533 1.18 -8.91 23.39
CA ILE A 533 2.54 -8.42 23.41
C ILE A 533 2.86 -7.79 24.74
N ASN A 534 3.73 -8.48 25.47
CA ASN A 534 4.29 -7.98 26.70
C ASN A 534 5.56 -7.15 26.44
N LEU A 535 5.39 -5.98 25.81
CA LEU A 535 6.51 -5.07 25.54
C LEU A 535 6.77 -4.19 26.75
N GLN A 536 7.83 -4.49 27.48
CA GLN A 536 8.33 -3.60 28.54
C GLN A 536 9.35 -2.62 27.95
N GLU A 537 9.14 -1.33 28.23
CA GLU A 537 10.12 -0.30 27.91
C GLU A 537 11.44 -0.56 28.67
N PRO A 538 12.60 -0.41 28.00
CA PRO A 538 13.90 -0.54 28.64
C PRO A 538 14.03 0.45 29.81
N GLN A 539 14.76 0.05 30.85
CA GLN A 539 15.05 0.95 31.98
C GLN A 539 15.95 2.10 31.53
N SER A 540 16.00 3.19 32.30
CA SER A 540 16.79 4.39 31.96
C SER A 540 18.29 4.15 31.81
N ASN A 541 18.82 3.03 32.33
CA ASN A 541 20.21 2.61 32.21
C ASN A 541 20.43 1.50 31.15
N ALA A 542 19.41 1.21 30.33
CA ALA A 542 19.51 0.20 29.29
C ALA A 542 20.54 0.59 28.21
N THR A 543 21.14 -0.43 27.60
CA THR A 543 22.13 -0.32 26.53
C THR A 543 21.50 0.13 25.21
N ALA A 544 22.32 0.63 24.28
CA ALA A 544 21.88 0.98 22.94
C ALA A 544 21.24 -0.23 22.19
N VAL A 545 21.73 -1.45 22.47
CA VAL A 545 21.19 -2.71 21.92
C VAL A 545 19.79 -3.01 22.45
N GLU A 546 19.54 -2.81 23.74
CA GLU A 546 18.21 -3.00 24.34
C GLU A 546 17.19 -2.00 23.77
N TRP A 547 17.59 -0.74 23.62
CA TRP A 547 16.77 0.30 22.97
C TRP A 547 16.50 0.01 21.49
N LEU A 548 17.51 -0.44 20.73
CA LEU A 548 17.35 -0.87 19.34
C LEU A 548 16.35 -2.03 19.23
N ASN A 549 16.51 -3.07 20.06
CA ASN A 549 15.60 -4.21 20.05
C ASN A 549 14.18 -3.77 20.42
N TYR A 550 14.01 -2.95 21.46
CA TYR A 550 12.69 -2.40 21.81
C TYR A 550 12.07 -1.59 20.67
N GLY A 551 12.85 -0.73 20.02
CA GLY A 551 12.43 0.02 18.84
C GLY A 551 12.01 -0.87 17.69
N ASN A 552 12.81 -1.90 17.33
CA ASN A 552 12.46 -2.84 16.26
C ASN A 552 11.17 -3.61 16.57
N LYS A 553 10.96 -3.97 17.84
CA LYS A 553 9.70 -4.57 18.28
C LYS A 553 8.54 -3.59 18.08
N LEU A 554 8.64 -2.34 18.52
CA LEU A 554 7.62 -1.31 18.29
C LEU A 554 7.36 -1.06 16.80
N TRP A 555 8.40 -1.04 15.97
CA TRP A 555 8.31 -0.85 14.53
C TRP A 555 7.47 -1.92 13.85
N ARG A 556 7.71 -3.21 14.18
CA ARG A 556 6.92 -4.35 13.68
C ARG A 556 5.44 -4.26 14.05
N LEU A 557 5.12 -3.52 15.12
CA LEU A 557 3.76 -3.24 15.60
C LEU A 557 3.16 -1.96 15.03
N ARG A 558 3.84 -1.34 14.06
CA ARG A 558 3.44 -0.06 13.44
C ARG A 558 3.32 1.08 14.44
N ARG A 559 4.05 1.01 15.56
CA ARG A 559 4.17 2.10 16.55
C ARG A 559 5.37 2.97 16.18
N TYR A 560 5.32 3.56 14.99
CA TYR A 560 6.48 4.19 14.36
C TYR A 560 7.01 5.39 15.15
N GLU A 561 6.13 6.15 15.81
CA GLU A 561 6.55 7.29 16.66
C GLU A 561 7.39 6.83 17.84
N LYS A 562 6.89 5.87 18.63
CA LYS A 562 7.64 5.32 19.78
C LYS A 562 8.88 4.54 19.35
N SER A 563 8.80 3.89 18.19
CA SER A 563 9.94 3.21 17.60
C SER A 563 11.05 4.21 17.27
N LEU A 564 10.70 5.37 16.73
CA LEU A 564 11.64 6.44 16.42
C LEU A 564 12.32 6.95 17.69
N GLU A 565 11.54 7.25 18.74
CA GLU A 565 12.05 7.65 20.05
C GLU A 565 13.04 6.62 20.62
N ALA A 566 12.72 5.33 20.53
CA ALA A 566 13.62 4.27 20.98
C ALA A 566 14.94 4.21 20.18
N PHE A 567 14.88 4.43 18.86
CA PHE A 567 16.10 4.50 18.04
C PHE A 567 16.92 5.75 18.32
N GLU A 568 16.28 6.90 18.60
CA GLU A 568 16.96 8.12 19.03
C GLU A 568 17.67 7.92 20.37
N GLN A 569 17.06 7.20 21.33
CA GLN A 569 17.73 6.81 22.57
C GLN A 569 18.96 5.93 22.29
N ALA A 570 18.83 4.91 21.45
CA ALA A 570 19.95 4.06 21.06
C ALA A 570 21.11 4.85 20.42
N ILE A 571 20.79 5.78 19.50
CA ILE A 571 21.75 6.69 18.85
C ILE A 571 22.40 7.64 19.87
N SER A 572 21.64 8.14 20.85
CA SER A 572 22.18 9.05 21.88
C SER A 572 23.20 8.37 22.79
N ILE A 573 22.99 7.08 23.07
CA ILE A 573 23.88 6.25 23.91
C ILE A 573 25.13 5.86 23.11
N GLU A 574 24.95 5.40 21.87
CA GLU A 574 26.04 4.95 20.98
C GLU A 574 25.91 5.58 19.59
N PRO A 575 26.46 6.79 19.37
CA PRO A 575 26.28 7.52 18.12
C PRO A 575 26.87 6.84 16.88
N ASP A 576 27.85 5.95 17.03
CA ASP A 576 28.43 5.17 15.94
C ASP A 576 27.71 3.83 15.68
N PHE A 577 26.56 3.60 16.33
CA PHE A 577 25.78 2.39 16.14
C PHE A 577 24.96 2.41 14.84
N TYR A 578 25.55 1.91 13.76
CA TYR A 578 24.96 1.99 12.41
C TYR A 578 23.54 1.39 12.30
N LEU A 579 23.24 0.30 13.05
CA LEU A 579 21.93 -0.36 13.01
C LEU A 579 20.82 0.54 13.57
N ALA A 580 21.13 1.38 14.57
CA ALA A 580 20.18 2.34 15.11
C ALA A 580 19.86 3.42 14.07
N TRP A 581 20.88 3.95 13.38
CA TRP A 581 20.69 4.89 12.26
C TRP A 581 19.93 4.27 11.08
N TYR A 582 20.21 3.01 10.74
CA TYR A 582 19.51 2.29 9.69
C TYR A 582 18.02 2.12 10.02
N SER A 583 17.71 1.65 11.24
CA SER A 583 16.33 1.41 11.70
C SER A 583 15.57 2.73 11.87
N HIS A 584 16.25 3.78 12.34
CA HIS A 584 15.73 5.16 12.40
C HIS A 584 15.35 5.67 11.01
N GLY A 585 16.26 5.57 10.03
CA GLY A 585 16.00 5.97 8.65
C GLY A 585 14.84 5.22 8.01
N TRP A 586 14.76 3.90 8.24
CA TRP A 586 13.68 3.09 7.71
C TRP A 586 12.31 3.43 8.34
N THR A 587 12.30 3.78 9.62
CA THR A 587 11.10 4.25 10.34
C THR A 587 10.60 5.58 9.79
N LEU A 588 11.51 6.51 9.53
CA LEU A 588 11.19 7.79 8.90
C LEU A 588 10.57 7.61 7.51
N MET A 589 11.04 6.65 6.72
CA MET A 589 10.41 6.31 5.43
C MET A 589 8.96 5.84 5.61
N ARG A 590 8.66 5.02 6.62
CA ARG A 590 7.29 4.58 6.92
C ARG A 590 6.37 5.74 7.31
N GLN A 591 6.91 6.79 7.92
CA GLN A 591 6.21 8.05 8.22
C GLN A 591 6.21 9.04 7.05
N LYS A 592 6.67 8.63 5.85
CA LYS A 592 6.83 9.48 4.65
C LYS A 592 7.77 10.68 4.85
N ASN A 593 8.66 10.64 5.85
CA ASN A 593 9.67 11.66 6.10
C ASN A 593 10.98 11.31 5.37
N TYR A 594 10.93 11.31 4.04
CA TYR A 594 12.00 10.79 3.20
C TYR A 594 13.30 11.60 3.28
N LEU A 595 13.23 12.92 3.45
CA LEU A 595 14.43 13.76 3.54
C LEU A 595 15.24 13.46 4.81
N GLU A 596 14.57 13.28 5.94
CA GLU A 596 15.24 12.93 7.20
C GLU A 596 15.70 11.47 7.19
N ALA A 597 14.94 10.59 6.53
CA ALA A 597 15.37 9.22 6.27
C ALA A 597 16.69 9.16 5.49
N ILE A 598 16.84 9.96 4.43
CA ILE A 598 18.07 10.03 3.63
C ILE A 598 19.27 10.45 4.49
N LYS A 599 19.10 11.42 5.41
CA LYS A 599 20.16 11.82 6.35
C LYS A 599 20.54 10.67 7.27
N SER A 600 19.54 10.04 7.90
CA SER A 600 19.75 8.90 8.81
C SER A 600 20.47 7.73 8.12
N LEU A 601 20.05 7.38 6.90
CA LEU A 601 20.66 6.30 6.11
C LEU A 601 22.07 6.66 5.63
N THR A 602 22.35 7.95 5.44
CA THR A 602 23.71 8.43 5.14
C THR A 602 24.64 8.26 6.35
N GLU A 603 24.16 8.56 7.57
CA GLU A 603 24.90 8.26 8.80
C GLU A 603 25.07 6.75 9.00
N ALA A 604 24.03 5.95 8.75
CA ALA A 604 24.12 4.49 8.80
C ALA A 604 25.23 3.95 7.87
N ALA A 605 25.27 4.41 6.61
CA ALA A 605 26.32 4.02 5.66
C ALA A 605 27.71 4.50 6.12
N LYS A 606 27.83 5.72 6.65
CA LYS A 606 29.09 6.27 7.18
C LYS A 606 29.65 5.41 8.31
N TYR A 607 28.83 5.04 9.29
CA TYR A 607 29.27 4.21 10.41
C TYR A 607 29.52 2.76 10.01
N ALA A 608 28.72 2.21 9.08
CA ALA A 608 28.93 0.86 8.54
C ALA A 608 30.31 0.70 7.86
N LYS A 609 30.89 1.75 7.26
CA LYS A 609 32.23 1.69 6.65
C LYS A 609 33.34 1.29 7.65
N ASN A 610 33.13 1.55 8.94
CA ASN A 610 34.11 1.31 9.99
C ASN A 610 34.03 -0.11 10.57
N LEU A 611 33.13 -0.97 10.06
CA LEU A 611 32.99 -2.33 10.54
C LEU A 611 34.22 -3.19 10.16
N PRO A 612 34.82 -3.94 11.11
CA PRO A 612 36.07 -4.67 10.89
C PRO A 612 35.93 -5.90 10.00
N GLU A 613 34.78 -6.58 9.99
CA GLU A 613 34.55 -7.77 9.16
C GLU A 613 34.06 -7.38 7.76
N VAL A 614 34.78 -7.83 6.72
CA VAL A 614 34.57 -7.36 5.33
C VAL A 614 33.19 -7.76 4.79
N GLU A 615 32.76 -8.99 5.01
CA GLU A 615 31.47 -9.50 4.49
C GLU A 615 30.29 -8.81 5.17
N TYR A 616 30.30 -8.72 6.50
CA TYR A 616 29.28 -8.01 7.27
C TYR A 616 29.23 -6.51 6.92
N LYS A 617 30.39 -5.87 6.79
CA LYS A 617 30.49 -4.47 6.36
C LYS A 617 29.82 -4.23 5.01
N TYR A 618 30.11 -5.05 4.00
CA TYR A 618 29.55 -4.86 2.66
C TYR A 618 28.03 -5.08 2.64
N ARG A 619 27.52 -6.05 3.40
CA ARG A 619 26.07 -6.22 3.58
C ARG A 619 25.41 -5.02 4.23
N ALA A 620 25.99 -4.51 5.32
CA ALA A 620 25.47 -3.33 6.02
C ALA A 620 25.45 -2.08 5.13
N LEU A 621 26.53 -1.87 4.35
CA LEU A 621 26.62 -0.78 3.39
C LEU A 621 25.58 -0.90 2.28
N SER A 622 25.47 -2.09 1.67
CA SER A 622 24.49 -2.37 0.62
C SER A 622 23.06 -2.10 1.10
N GLN A 623 22.71 -2.54 2.31
CA GLN A 623 21.39 -2.30 2.91
C GLN A 623 21.09 -0.80 3.09
N ALA A 624 22.03 -0.04 3.67
CA ALA A 624 21.86 1.39 3.88
C ALA A 624 21.69 2.14 2.53
N TRP A 625 22.49 1.79 1.53
CA TRP A 625 22.41 2.38 0.19
C TRP A 625 21.13 2.00 -0.55
N ARG A 626 20.66 0.75 -0.44
CA ARG A 626 19.39 0.30 -1.03
C ARG A 626 18.21 1.06 -0.44
N GLN A 627 18.12 1.18 0.89
CA GLN A 627 17.02 1.94 1.52
C GLN A 627 17.11 3.42 1.16
N LYS A 628 18.32 3.99 1.05
CA LYS A 628 18.51 5.37 0.60
C LYS A 628 18.04 5.54 -0.84
N SER A 629 18.32 4.58 -1.72
CA SER A 629 17.79 4.53 -3.08
C SER A 629 16.26 4.53 -3.10
N SER A 630 15.62 3.73 -2.22
CA SER A 630 14.16 3.72 -2.08
C SER A 630 13.60 5.05 -1.57
N ALA A 631 14.27 5.73 -0.63
CA ALA A 631 13.82 7.04 -0.15
C ALA A 631 13.91 8.12 -1.26
N HIS A 632 14.97 8.10 -2.06
CA HIS A 632 15.08 8.96 -3.25
C HIS A 632 14.00 8.63 -4.29
N PHE A 633 13.74 7.34 -4.51
CA PHE A 633 12.70 6.88 -5.43
C PHE A 633 11.31 7.41 -5.03
N ASP A 634 10.95 7.33 -3.75
CA ASP A 634 9.67 7.83 -3.24
C ASP A 634 9.54 9.35 -3.33
N LEU A 635 10.66 10.08 -3.29
CA LEU A 635 10.72 11.52 -3.58
C LEU A 635 10.67 11.85 -5.08
N GLY A 636 10.65 10.84 -5.96
CA GLY A 636 10.74 11.04 -7.41
C GLY A 636 12.13 11.41 -7.92
N GLN A 637 13.15 11.31 -7.08
CA GLN A 637 14.56 11.60 -7.36
C GLN A 637 15.23 10.36 -7.97
N TYR A 638 14.81 9.97 -9.18
CA TYR A 638 15.20 8.68 -9.76
C TYR A 638 16.68 8.58 -10.15
N ASN A 639 17.34 9.70 -10.47
CA ASN A 639 18.78 9.69 -10.76
C ASN A 639 19.60 9.42 -9.49
N GLU A 640 19.26 10.09 -8.40
CA GLU A 640 19.85 9.90 -7.08
C GLU A 640 19.54 8.49 -6.54
N SER A 641 18.33 8.00 -6.81
CA SER A 641 17.92 6.63 -6.53
C SER A 641 18.81 5.62 -7.27
N LEU A 642 19.05 5.83 -8.57
CA LEU A 642 19.92 4.97 -9.38
C LEU A 642 21.37 4.98 -8.85
N GLN A 643 21.92 6.17 -8.57
CA GLN A 643 23.28 6.30 -8.02
C GLN A 643 23.44 5.58 -6.68
N ALA A 644 22.49 5.76 -5.76
CA ALA A 644 22.50 5.06 -4.48
C ALA A 644 22.41 3.54 -4.67
N LEU A 645 21.66 3.07 -5.67
CA LEU A 645 21.54 1.65 -5.94
C LEU A 645 22.80 1.05 -6.57
N GLU A 646 23.47 1.79 -7.45
CA GLU A 646 24.76 1.38 -8.01
C GLU A 646 25.84 1.27 -6.94
N GLN A 647 25.81 2.15 -5.94
CA GLN A 647 26.65 2.03 -4.74
C GLN A 647 26.33 0.76 -3.93
N ALA A 648 25.05 0.39 -3.79
CA ALA A 648 24.69 -0.87 -3.14
C ALA A 648 25.23 -2.09 -3.92
N ILE A 649 25.13 -2.08 -5.25
CA ILE A 649 25.61 -3.15 -6.13
C ILE A 649 27.13 -3.30 -6.05
N GLU A 650 27.89 -2.21 -5.91
CA GLU A 650 29.34 -2.26 -5.73
C GLU A 650 29.75 -3.12 -4.52
N TYR A 651 28.97 -3.08 -3.43
CA TYR A 651 29.25 -3.85 -2.22
C TYR A 651 28.73 -5.30 -2.30
N THR A 652 27.58 -5.53 -2.92
CA THR A 652 26.96 -6.86 -3.04
C THR A 652 26.51 -7.14 -4.47
N PRO A 653 27.45 -7.40 -5.41
CA PRO A 653 27.15 -7.53 -6.83
C PRO A 653 26.39 -8.82 -7.19
N ASN A 654 26.26 -9.76 -6.26
CA ASN A 654 25.53 -11.01 -6.47
C ASN A 654 24.09 -10.94 -5.93
N ASP A 655 23.68 -9.83 -5.28
CA ASP A 655 22.33 -9.68 -4.75
C ASP A 655 21.34 -9.35 -5.88
N PHE A 656 20.61 -10.37 -6.34
CA PHE A 656 19.67 -10.24 -7.44
C PHE A 656 18.59 -9.18 -7.18
N ILE A 657 18.23 -8.90 -5.92
CA ILE A 657 17.20 -7.92 -5.54
C ILE A 657 17.61 -6.53 -6.03
N LEU A 658 18.89 -6.17 -5.92
CA LEU A 658 19.39 -4.86 -6.34
C LEU A 658 19.20 -4.62 -7.83
N TYR A 659 19.41 -5.64 -8.65
CA TYR A 659 19.21 -5.55 -10.10
C TYR A 659 17.73 -5.43 -10.49
N GLN A 660 16.81 -6.03 -9.72
CA GLN A 660 15.37 -5.83 -9.91
C GLN A 660 14.92 -4.41 -9.59
N TRP A 661 15.45 -3.86 -8.49
CA TRP A 661 15.23 -2.46 -8.16
C TRP A 661 15.84 -1.56 -9.22
N LYS A 662 17.02 -1.90 -9.76
CA LYS A 662 17.69 -1.13 -10.80
C LYS A 662 16.83 -1.07 -12.05
N SER A 663 16.31 -2.21 -12.49
CA SER A 663 15.32 -2.29 -13.57
C SER A 663 14.11 -1.39 -13.31
N SER A 664 13.60 -1.39 -12.07
CA SER A 664 12.45 -0.57 -11.69
C SER A 664 12.76 0.92 -11.71
N VAL A 665 13.93 1.36 -11.25
CA VAL A 665 14.35 2.78 -11.25
C VAL A 665 14.58 3.26 -12.69
N LEU A 666 15.31 2.48 -13.49
CA LEU A 666 15.61 2.76 -14.90
C LEU A 666 14.34 2.92 -15.74
N LYS A 667 13.33 2.08 -15.46
CA LYS A 667 11.99 2.26 -16.01
C LYS A 667 11.44 3.68 -15.82
N TYR A 668 11.47 4.23 -14.61
CA TYR A 668 10.91 5.57 -14.36
C TYR A 668 11.77 6.68 -14.97
N LEU A 669 13.07 6.42 -15.15
CA LEU A 669 13.94 7.27 -15.96
C LEU A 669 13.59 7.21 -17.45
N GLY A 670 12.92 6.14 -17.92
CA GLY A 670 12.62 5.90 -19.33
C GLY A 670 13.78 5.21 -20.08
N LEU A 671 14.72 4.65 -19.33
CA LEU A 671 15.89 3.91 -19.82
C LEU A 671 15.52 2.43 -19.89
N TYR A 672 14.64 2.08 -20.84
CA TYR A 672 14.00 0.77 -20.86
C TYR A 672 14.95 -0.36 -21.30
N GLN A 673 15.95 -0.06 -22.13
CA GLN A 673 16.94 -1.03 -22.58
C GLN A 673 17.85 -1.44 -21.41
N GLU A 674 18.33 -0.47 -20.65
CA GLU A 674 19.11 -0.72 -19.44
C GLU A 674 18.24 -1.38 -18.36
N ALA A 675 16.94 -1.05 -18.31
CA ALA A 675 16.00 -1.72 -17.42
C ALA A 675 15.83 -3.20 -17.78
N LEU A 676 15.84 -3.54 -19.07
CA LEU A 676 15.80 -4.91 -19.57
C LEU A 676 17.06 -5.68 -19.13
N GLU A 677 18.24 -5.10 -19.38
CA GLU A 677 19.53 -5.69 -19.01
C GLU A 677 19.64 -5.93 -17.50
N ALA A 678 19.19 -4.98 -16.68
CA ALA A 678 19.15 -5.16 -15.23
C ALA A 678 18.19 -6.29 -14.82
N ALA A 679 17.06 -6.47 -15.51
CA ALA A 679 16.16 -7.58 -15.25
C ALA A 679 16.78 -8.93 -15.66
N ASP A 680 17.52 -8.97 -16.77
CA ASP A 680 18.27 -10.16 -17.20
C ASP A 680 19.30 -10.59 -16.17
N GLN A 681 20.10 -9.66 -15.66
CA GLN A 681 21.08 -9.94 -14.60
C GLN A 681 20.41 -10.53 -13.35
N ALA A 682 19.26 -9.98 -12.94
CA ALA A 682 18.51 -10.51 -11.79
C ALA A 682 17.99 -11.95 -12.02
N ILE A 683 17.63 -12.31 -13.25
CA ILE A 683 17.16 -13.66 -13.61
C ILE A 683 18.33 -14.64 -13.72
N GLU A 684 19.47 -14.21 -14.26
CA GLU A 684 20.68 -15.03 -14.36
C GLU A 684 21.18 -15.45 -12.98
N MET A 685 21.15 -14.52 -12.02
CA MET A 685 21.52 -14.78 -10.61
C MET A 685 20.52 -15.70 -9.91
N ASN A 686 19.22 -15.53 -10.15
CA ASN A 686 18.18 -16.36 -9.55
C ASN A 686 17.05 -16.68 -10.55
N ARG A 687 17.03 -17.91 -11.08
CA ARG A 687 16.04 -18.35 -12.06
C ARG A 687 14.64 -18.60 -11.49
N ASP A 688 14.49 -18.66 -10.17
CA ASP A 688 13.20 -18.81 -9.50
C ASP A 688 12.61 -17.44 -9.11
N ASN A 689 13.24 -16.37 -9.56
CA ASN A 689 12.84 -15.00 -9.32
C ASN A 689 11.68 -14.55 -10.23
N SER A 690 10.44 -14.77 -9.78
CA SER A 690 9.22 -14.33 -10.49
C SER A 690 9.25 -12.86 -10.90
N TYR A 691 9.74 -11.98 -10.02
CA TYR A 691 9.76 -10.54 -10.29
C TYR A 691 10.80 -10.15 -11.34
N GLY A 692 11.90 -10.90 -11.49
CA GLY A 692 12.88 -10.65 -12.56
C GLY A 692 12.21 -10.77 -13.92
N TYR A 693 11.49 -11.88 -14.15
CA TYR A 693 10.69 -12.09 -15.36
C TYR A 693 9.60 -11.03 -15.54
N LEU A 694 8.90 -10.65 -14.46
CA LEU A 694 7.89 -9.59 -14.53
C LEU A 694 8.48 -8.23 -14.94
N ARG A 695 9.64 -7.83 -14.36
CA ARG A 695 10.32 -6.59 -14.72
C ARG A 695 10.81 -6.62 -16.15
N ARG A 696 11.35 -7.77 -16.61
CA ARG A 696 11.79 -7.96 -17.99
C ARG A 696 10.63 -7.85 -18.97
N ALA A 697 9.52 -8.56 -18.71
CA ALA A 697 8.30 -8.46 -19.52
C ALA A 697 7.79 -7.02 -19.59
N TRP A 698 7.75 -6.33 -18.46
CA TRP A 698 7.31 -4.94 -18.40
C TRP A 698 8.24 -4.03 -19.21
N ALA A 699 9.56 -4.18 -19.07
CA ALA A 699 10.55 -3.39 -19.80
C ALA A 699 10.42 -3.59 -21.31
N ARG A 700 10.26 -4.84 -21.77
CA ARG A 700 9.98 -5.18 -23.18
C ARG A 700 8.76 -4.44 -23.69
N VAL A 701 7.67 -4.48 -22.92
CA VAL A 701 6.40 -3.85 -23.31
C VAL A 701 6.53 -2.33 -23.49
N HIS A 702 7.44 -1.66 -22.79
CA HIS A 702 7.54 -0.19 -22.79
C HIS A 702 8.74 0.35 -23.55
N LEU A 703 9.80 -0.44 -23.72
CA LEU A 703 10.92 -0.12 -24.62
C LEU A 703 10.39 0.20 -26.02
N GLU A 704 9.45 -0.61 -26.49
CA GLU A 704 8.88 -0.44 -27.82
C GLU A 704 7.90 0.73 -27.91
N ASP A 705 7.13 1.03 -26.86
CA ASP A 705 6.23 2.21 -26.87
C ASP A 705 7.00 3.55 -26.96
N SER A 706 8.28 3.58 -26.56
CA SER A 706 9.13 4.77 -26.74
C SER A 706 9.82 4.87 -28.09
N GLU A 707 9.91 3.77 -28.84
CA GLU A 707 10.74 3.65 -30.04
C GLU A 707 9.97 3.25 -31.31
N LYS A 708 8.81 2.61 -31.17
CA LYS A 708 8.02 2.04 -32.26
C LYS A 708 6.56 2.53 -32.21
N THR A 709 6.04 2.92 -33.36
CA THR A 709 4.62 3.26 -33.57
C THR A 709 3.73 2.02 -33.76
N THR A 710 4.32 0.84 -34.00
CA THR A 710 3.64 -0.44 -34.23
C THR A 710 4.43 -1.60 -33.61
N TRP A 711 3.73 -2.53 -32.98
CA TRP A 711 4.30 -3.70 -32.32
C TRP A 711 4.48 -4.88 -33.28
N GLU A 712 5.61 -5.58 -33.25
CA GLU A 712 5.77 -6.84 -34.00
C GLU A 712 5.25 -8.03 -33.17
N GLU A 713 4.75 -9.07 -33.85
CA GLU A 713 4.12 -10.21 -33.17
C GLU A 713 5.09 -10.97 -32.24
N LYS A 714 6.38 -10.98 -32.60
CA LYS A 714 7.45 -11.64 -31.84
C LYS A 714 7.69 -11.00 -30.46
N ASP A 715 7.55 -9.68 -30.35
CA ASP A 715 7.86 -8.94 -29.13
C ASP A 715 6.80 -9.20 -28.04
N TYR A 716 5.54 -9.35 -28.46
CA TYR A 716 4.47 -9.84 -27.59
C TYR A 716 4.71 -11.26 -27.09
N GLU A 717 5.21 -12.16 -27.94
CA GLU A 717 5.46 -13.55 -27.56
C GLU A 717 6.51 -13.66 -26.47
N GLU A 718 7.61 -12.91 -26.60
CA GLU A 718 8.68 -12.90 -25.61
C GLU A 718 8.24 -12.31 -24.25
N ALA A 719 7.48 -11.22 -24.27
CA ALA A 719 6.89 -10.66 -23.04
C ALA A 719 5.87 -11.63 -22.40
N ILE A 720 5.03 -12.28 -23.21
CA ILE A 720 4.08 -13.29 -22.73
C ILE A 720 4.79 -14.51 -22.15
N ALA A 721 5.93 -14.94 -22.73
CA ALA A 721 6.73 -16.05 -22.20
C ALA A 721 7.27 -15.74 -20.81
N ASP A 722 7.79 -14.52 -20.61
CA ASP A 722 8.24 -14.05 -19.30
C ASP A 722 7.11 -13.95 -18.29
N ILE A 723 5.95 -13.41 -18.70
CA ILE A 723 4.75 -13.34 -17.86
C ILE A 723 4.30 -14.76 -17.47
N ASN A 724 4.27 -15.71 -18.40
CA ASN A 724 3.91 -17.09 -18.10
C ASN A 724 4.87 -17.71 -17.10
N LYS A 725 6.18 -17.47 -17.25
CA LYS A 725 7.18 -17.94 -16.29
C LYS A 725 6.99 -17.28 -14.91
N ALA A 726 6.73 -15.98 -14.88
CA ALA A 726 6.43 -15.24 -13.66
C ALA A 726 5.17 -15.78 -12.95
N LEU A 727 4.11 -16.12 -13.70
CA LEU A 727 2.88 -16.72 -13.18
C LEU A 727 3.07 -18.16 -12.70
N VAL A 728 3.93 -18.96 -13.32
CA VAL A 728 4.28 -20.30 -12.80
C VAL A 728 4.96 -20.18 -11.44
N LEU A 729 5.89 -19.23 -11.30
CA LEU A 729 6.62 -18.98 -10.05
C LEU A 729 5.75 -18.26 -9.00
N ASN A 730 4.76 -17.49 -9.44
CA ASN A 730 3.88 -16.69 -8.58
C ASN A 730 2.45 -16.58 -9.17
N PRO A 731 1.61 -17.63 -9.02
CA PRO A 731 0.31 -17.70 -9.70
C PRO A 731 -0.76 -16.76 -9.12
N GLY A 732 -0.48 -16.13 -7.98
CA GLY A 732 -1.40 -15.20 -7.29
C GLY A 732 -1.04 -13.73 -7.47
N ASN A 733 -0.24 -13.36 -8.48
CA ASN A 733 0.14 -11.96 -8.73
C ASN A 733 -0.87 -11.29 -9.69
N ALA A 734 -1.79 -10.49 -9.14
CA ALA A 734 -2.82 -9.79 -9.91
C ALA A 734 -2.22 -8.78 -10.92
N PHE A 735 -1.10 -8.14 -10.58
CA PHE A 735 -0.39 -7.25 -11.49
C PHE A 735 0.15 -7.99 -12.72
N THR A 736 0.71 -9.19 -12.56
CA THR A 736 1.20 -10.01 -13.67
C THR A 736 0.07 -10.42 -14.62
N TYR A 737 -1.10 -10.81 -14.10
CA TYR A 737 -2.29 -11.05 -14.93
C TYR A 737 -2.78 -9.79 -15.64
N THR A 738 -2.77 -8.65 -14.95
CA THR A 738 -3.16 -7.35 -15.52
C THR A 738 -2.23 -6.95 -16.66
N LEU A 739 -0.91 -7.11 -16.50
CA LEU A 739 0.06 -6.87 -17.57
C LEU A 739 -0.20 -7.77 -18.78
N LYS A 740 -0.53 -9.04 -18.55
CA LYS A 740 -0.93 -9.96 -19.62
C LYS A 740 -2.19 -9.49 -20.33
N GLY A 741 -3.21 -9.08 -19.57
CA GLY A 741 -4.47 -8.54 -20.11
C GLY A 741 -4.25 -7.25 -20.92
N GLN A 742 -3.35 -6.37 -20.49
CA GLN A 742 -2.95 -5.17 -21.23
C GLN A 742 -2.29 -5.51 -22.57
N ILE A 743 -1.43 -6.53 -22.61
CA ILE A 743 -0.85 -7.04 -23.87
C ILE A 743 -1.95 -7.51 -24.82
N TYR A 744 -2.88 -8.35 -24.36
CA TYR A 744 -3.99 -8.81 -25.21
C TYR A 744 -4.94 -7.68 -25.62
N THR A 745 -5.08 -6.64 -24.79
CA THR A 745 -5.82 -5.42 -25.16
C THR A 745 -5.17 -4.72 -26.34
N ARG A 746 -3.83 -4.66 -26.39
CA ARG A 746 -3.06 -4.09 -27.51
C ARG A 746 -3.12 -4.96 -28.77
N LYS A 747 -3.16 -6.30 -28.60
CA LYS A 747 -3.42 -7.26 -29.70
C LYS A 747 -4.86 -7.25 -30.20
N GLU A 748 -5.73 -6.42 -29.62
CA GLU A 748 -7.18 -6.34 -29.87
C GLU A 748 -7.95 -7.65 -29.63
N ASP A 749 -7.34 -8.62 -28.94
CA ASP A 749 -8.02 -9.82 -28.44
C ASP A 749 -8.67 -9.51 -27.09
N TYR A 750 -9.80 -8.82 -27.18
CA TYR A 750 -10.55 -8.38 -26.01
C TYR A 750 -11.11 -9.53 -25.17
N ALA A 751 -11.31 -10.71 -25.75
CA ALA A 751 -11.80 -11.88 -25.02
C ALA A 751 -10.72 -12.40 -24.06
N GLN A 752 -9.50 -12.61 -24.56
CA GLN A 752 -8.36 -12.99 -23.70
C GLN A 752 -8.03 -11.88 -22.70
N ALA A 753 -8.08 -10.60 -23.10
CA ALA A 753 -7.84 -9.50 -22.18
C ALA A 753 -8.78 -9.53 -20.97
N ILE A 754 -10.09 -9.67 -21.21
CA ILE A 754 -11.09 -9.76 -20.14
C ILE A 754 -10.85 -10.98 -19.24
N GLU A 755 -10.52 -12.15 -19.82
CA GLU A 755 -10.20 -13.35 -19.05
C GLU A 755 -9.04 -13.12 -18.07
N TYR A 756 -7.96 -12.47 -18.51
CA TYR A 756 -6.83 -12.18 -17.63
C TYR A 756 -7.13 -11.11 -16.60
N PHE A 757 -7.95 -10.10 -16.92
CA PHE A 757 -8.43 -9.16 -15.90
C PHE A 757 -9.35 -9.84 -14.88
N ASP A 758 -10.18 -10.80 -15.31
CA ASP A 758 -10.97 -11.63 -14.40
C ASP A 758 -10.07 -12.46 -13.47
N ARG A 759 -9.02 -13.10 -13.99
CA ARG A 759 -8.02 -13.78 -13.15
C ARG A 759 -7.27 -12.84 -12.21
N ALA A 760 -7.00 -11.61 -12.64
CA ALA A 760 -6.41 -10.59 -11.77
C ALA A 760 -7.36 -10.21 -10.62
N ILE A 761 -8.65 -10.03 -10.91
CA ILE A 761 -9.70 -9.75 -9.92
C ILE A 761 -9.94 -10.94 -9.00
N GLU A 762 -9.88 -12.17 -9.51
CA GLU A 762 -9.96 -13.39 -8.70
C GLU A 762 -8.74 -13.53 -7.77
N ALA A 763 -7.55 -13.14 -8.26
CA ALA A 763 -6.32 -13.16 -7.49
C ALA A 763 -6.29 -12.07 -6.41
N GLU A 764 -6.85 -10.88 -6.67
CA GLU A 764 -6.91 -9.75 -5.75
C GLU A 764 -8.21 -8.94 -5.98
N PRO A 765 -9.29 -9.25 -5.22
CA PRO A 765 -10.62 -8.65 -5.44
C PRO A 765 -10.72 -7.14 -5.23
N ASP A 766 -9.77 -6.53 -4.53
CA ASP A 766 -9.63 -5.10 -4.27
C ASP A 766 -8.59 -4.41 -5.18
N PHE A 767 -8.03 -5.12 -6.17
CA PHE A 767 -7.09 -4.55 -7.14
C PHE A 767 -7.79 -3.63 -8.15
N ALA A 768 -7.87 -2.34 -7.79
CA ALA A 768 -8.61 -1.32 -8.54
C ALA A 768 -8.20 -1.23 -10.02
N THR A 769 -6.90 -1.38 -10.32
CA THR A 769 -6.36 -1.30 -11.68
C THR A 769 -6.94 -2.36 -12.62
N ALA A 770 -7.15 -3.61 -12.16
CA ALA A 770 -7.73 -4.65 -13.02
C ALA A 770 -9.18 -4.32 -13.41
N TYR A 771 -9.97 -3.75 -12.50
CA TYR A 771 -11.31 -3.27 -12.83
C TYR A 771 -11.27 -2.11 -13.84
N ALA A 772 -10.36 -1.16 -13.66
CA ALA A 772 -10.22 -0.04 -14.58
C ALA A 772 -9.82 -0.48 -15.99
N GLU A 773 -8.81 -1.35 -16.11
CA GLU A 773 -8.34 -1.88 -17.39
C GLU A 773 -9.41 -2.75 -18.08
N ARG A 774 -10.16 -3.55 -17.31
CA ARG A 774 -11.30 -4.29 -17.85
C ARG A 774 -12.40 -3.36 -18.36
N GLY A 775 -12.72 -2.30 -17.62
CA GLY A 775 -13.66 -1.28 -18.05
C GLY A 775 -13.19 -0.57 -19.32
N PHE A 776 -11.88 -0.28 -19.44
CA PHE A 776 -11.28 0.29 -20.65
C PHE A 776 -11.45 -0.62 -21.87
N VAL A 777 -11.30 -1.94 -21.74
CA VAL A 777 -11.62 -2.88 -22.82
C VAL A 777 -13.09 -2.78 -23.23
N TYR A 778 -14.02 -2.69 -22.27
CA TYR A 778 -15.43 -2.48 -22.61
C TYR A 778 -15.70 -1.15 -23.33
N ALA A 779 -14.95 -0.09 -23.00
CA ALA A 779 -15.02 1.16 -23.75
C ALA A 779 -14.54 1.00 -25.20
N LYS A 780 -13.45 0.26 -25.44
CA LYS A 780 -12.96 -0.08 -26.79
C LYS A 780 -13.99 -0.89 -27.59
N GLN A 781 -14.77 -1.73 -26.93
CA GLN A 781 -15.90 -2.46 -27.53
C GLN A 781 -17.17 -1.61 -27.72
N GLY A 782 -17.18 -0.35 -27.31
CA GLY A 782 -18.37 0.52 -27.34
C GLY A 782 -19.41 0.22 -26.25
N ASN A 783 -19.10 -0.67 -25.29
CA ASN A 783 -20.00 -1.04 -24.20
C ASN A 783 -19.92 -0.04 -23.04
N ARG A 784 -20.66 1.05 -23.19
CA ARG A 784 -20.73 2.15 -22.21
C ARG A 784 -21.19 1.70 -20.82
N GLN A 785 -22.16 0.79 -20.73
CA GLN A 785 -22.72 0.36 -19.44
C GLN A 785 -21.67 -0.34 -18.58
N LYS A 786 -20.97 -1.34 -19.15
CA LYS A 786 -19.93 -2.07 -18.42
C LYS A 786 -18.71 -1.20 -18.15
N PHE A 787 -18.34 -0.31 -19.07
CA PHE A 787 -17.28 0.67 -18.83
C PHE A 787 -17.56 1.50 -17.56
N THR A 788 -18.75 2.10 -17.44
CA THR A 788 -19.10 2.91 -16.26
C THR A 788 -19.13 2.06 -14.98
N GLU A 789 -19.73 0.87 -15.02
CA GLU A 789 -19.81 -0.03 -13.86
C GLU A 789 -18.43 -0.35 -13.26
N TYR A 790 -17.48 -0.78 -14.10
CA TYR A 790 -16.17 -1.20 -13.64
C TYR A 790 -15.29 -0.02 -13.22
N LEU A 791 -15.36 1.11 -13.92
CA LEU A 791 -14.58 2.29 -13.54
C LEU A 791 -15.08 2.92 -12.24
N GLU A 792 -16.39 2.95 -12.00
CA GLU A 792 -16.93 3.36 -10.71
C GLU A 792 -16.51 2.41 -9.58
N LYS A 793 -16.45 1.10 -9.86
CA LYS A 793 -15.94 0.14 -8.88
C LYS A 793 -14.46 0.39 -8.56
N ALA A 794 -13.62 0.62 -9.57
CA ALA A 794 -12.21 0.95 -9.38
C ALA A 794 -12.03 2.22 -8.52
N LEU A 795 -12.76 3.29 -8.82
CA LEU A 795 -12.67 4.55 -8.09
C LEU A 795 -13.26 4.49 -6.69
N ARG A 796 -14.23 3.59 -6.41
CA ARG A 796 -14.68 3.33 -5.03
C ARG A 796 -13.61 2.63 -4.20
N LEU A 797 -12.76 1.81 -4.83
CA LEU A 797 -11.65 1.14 -4.15
C LEU A 797 -10.51 2.12 -3.86
N GLN A 798 -10.17 3.00 -4.81
CA GLN A 798 -9.06 3.95 -4.70
C GLN A 798 -9.42 5.32 -5.34
N PRO A 799 -10.14 6.20 -4.62
CA PRO A 799 -10.66 7.46 -5.18
C PRO A 799 -9.58 8.53 -5.46
N ASP A 800 -8.39 8.38 -4.88
CA ASP A 800 -7.25 9.29 -4.96
C ASP A 800 -6.12 8.76 -5.85
N HIS A 801 -6.37 7.74 -6.68
CA HIS A 801 -5.37 7.14 -7.57
C HIS A 801 -5.41 7.74 -8.98
N GLY A 802 -4.42 8.59 -9.32
CA GLY A 802 -4.33 9.30 -10.60
C GLY A 802 -4.48 8.42 -11.86
N ASP A 803 -3.86 7.24 -11.89
CA ASP A 803 -3.96 6.35 -13.07
C ASP A 803 -5.37 5.85 -13.36
N LEU A 804 -6.25 5.73 -12.35
CA LEU A 804 -7.61 5.27 -12.60
C LEU A 804 -8.41 6.31 -13.39
N TYR A 805 -8.17 7.60 -13.09
CA TYR A 805 -8.72 8.70 -13.88
C TYR A 805 -8.13 8.72 -15.29
N ARG A 806 -6.82 8.51 -15.44
CA ARG A 806 -6.19 8.36 -16.78
C ARG A 806 -6.83 7.24 -17.60
N ILE A 807 -7.01 6.05 -17.02
CA ILE A 807 -7.62 4.90 -17.70
C ILE A 807 -9.07 5.21 -18.09
N ARG A 808 -9.83 5.85 -17.19
CA ARG A 808 -11.20 6.29 -17.49
C ARG A 808 -11.24 7.33 -18.61
N GLY A 809 -10.31 8.28 -18.59
CA GLY A 809 -10.13 9.28 -19.64
C GLY A 809 -9.89 8.63 -21.00
N ASN A 810 -8.95 7.68 -21.07
CA ASN A 810 -8.71 6.87 -22.27
C ASN A 810 -9.96 6.13 -22.75
N GLY A 811 -10.75 5.59 -21.82
CA GLY A 811 -12.02 4.94 -22.12
C GLY A 811 -13.05 5.90 -22.72
N TYR A 812 -13.17 7.11 -22.19
CA TYR A 812 -14.02 8.14 -22.78
C TYR A 812 -13.59 8.53 -24.19
N PHE A 813 -12.28 8.62 -24.48
CA PHE A 813 -11.79 8.83 -25.84
C PHE A 813 -12.18 7.68 -26.78
N ALA A 814 -12.06 6.42 -26.33
CA ALA A 814 -12.51 5.27 -27.11
C ALA A 814 -14.03 5.32 -27.40
N LEU A 815 -14.83 5.85 -26.47
CA LEU A 815 -16.27 6.07 -26.63
C LEU A 815 -16.63 7.37 -27.38
N LYS A 816 -15.63 8.10 -27.90
CA LYS A 816 -15.77 9.39 -28.59
C LYS A 816 -16.34 10.53 -27.72
N GLU A 817 -16.22 10.41 -26.39
CA GLU A 817 -16.62 11.41 -25.39
C GLU A 817 -15.45 12.29 -24.97
N LYS A 818 -14.89 13.02 -25.95
CA LYS A 818 -13.60 13.70 -25.81
C LYS A 818 -13.51 14.64 -24.58
N GLN A 819 -14.55 15.43 -24.30
CA GLN A 819 -14.54 16.37 -23.15
C GLN A 819 -14.42 15.66 -21.80
N LYS A 820 -15.19 14.59 -21.57
CA LYS A 820 -15.07 13.80 -20.32
C LYS A 820 -13.70 13.18 -20.17
N GLY A 821 -13.08 12.81 -21.30
CA GLY A 821 -11.70 12.35 -21.33
C GLY A 821 -10.72 13.41 -20.81
N ILE A 822 -10.86 14.66 -21.24
CA ILE A 822 -10.06 15.80 -20.76
C ILE A 822 -10.29 16.05 -19.28
N ASP A 823 -11.55 16.09 -18.82
CA ASP A 823 -11.89 16.30 -17.40
C ASP A 823 -11.25 15.21 -16.49
N ASP A 824 -11.11 13.98 -17.01
CA ASP A 824 -10.45 12.90 -16.30
C ASP A 824 -8.92 13.04 -16.28
N TYR A 825 -8.30 13.59 -17.33
CA TYR A 825 -6.90 13.94 -17.25
C TYR A 825 -6.63 15.07 -16.24
N ASP A 826 -7.56 16.03 -16.10
CA ASP A 826 -7.47 17.05 -15.06
C ASP A 826 -7.49 16.43 -13.66
N ASN A 827 -8.37 15.44 -13.45
CA ASN A 827 -8.38 14.68 -12.21
C ASN A 827 -7.12 13.84 -12.03
N ALA A 828 -6.60 13.20 -13.07
CA ALA A 828 -5.34 12.46 -13.02
C ALA A 828 -4.19 13.37 -12.58
N ILE A 829 -4.08 14.57 -13.15
CA ILE A 829 -3.09 15.59 -12.75
C ILE A 829 -3.34 16.03 -11.30
N LYS A 830 -4.58 16.30 -10.91
CA LYS A 830 -4.93 16.73 -9.55
C LYS A 830 -4.55 15.70 -8.48
N PHE A 831 -4.83 14.42 -8.73
CA PHE A 831 -4.54 13.33 -7.80
C PHE A 831 -3.12 12.76 -7.98
N SER A 832 -2.29 13.38 -8.81
CA SER A 832 -0.86 13.04 -8.95
C SER A 832 0.05 13.78 -7.97
N SER A 833 -0.50 14.60 -7.06
CA SER A 833 0.27 15.49 -6.17
C SER A 833 1.26 14.76 -5.24
N ASP A 834 1.07 13.47 -5.00
CA ASP A 834 1.93 12.64 -4.16
C ASP A 834 3.08 11.98 -4.94
N LEU A 835 3.06 12.02 -6.28
CA LEU A 835 4.03 11.39 -7.19
C LEU A 835 4.43 12.38 -8.31
N GLN A 836 5.01 13.53 -7.95
CA GLN A 836 5.43 14.59 -8.89
C GLN A 836 6.22 14.05 -10.09
N ALA A 837 6.97 12.96 -9.90
CA ALA A 837 7.78 12.35 -10.94
C ALA A 837 6.99 11.47 -11.94
N SER A 838 5.67 11.32 -11.81
CA SER A 838 4.77 10.75 -12.84
C SER A 838 3.83 11.79 -13.46
N ALA A 839 3.67 12.95 -12.81
CA ALA A 839 2.74 14.01 -13.23
C ALA A 839 3.00 14.50 -14.66
N HIS A 840 4.28 14.51 -15.07
CA HIS A 840 4.69 14.88 -16.43
C HIS A 840 4.03 14.02 -17.53
N GLN A 841 3.71 12.75 -17.24
CA GLN A 841 3.03 11.86 -18.18
C GLN A 841 1.56 12.25 -18.36
N TYR A 842 0.87 12.64 -17.29
CA TYR A 842 -0.53 13.09 -17.37
C TYR A 842 -0.68 14.37 -18.17
N TYR A 843 0.23 15.34 -18.01
CA TYR A 843 0.27 16.51 -18.89
C TYR A 843 0.47 16.09 -20.35
N ASN A 844 1.41 15.20 -20.63
CA ASN A 844 1.66 14.75 -22.00
C ASN A 844 0.47 13.96 -22.62
N TRP A 845 -0.24 13.14 -21.85
CA TRP A 845 -1.43 12.45 -22.34
C TRP A 845 -2.59 13.41 -22.60
N ARG A 846 -2.79 14.42 -21.73
CA ARG A 846 -3.76 15.48 -21.98
C ARG A 846 -3.37 16.30 -23.21
N ALA A 847 -2.08 16.59 -23.40
CA ALA A 847 -1.59 17.27 -24.58
C ALA A 847 -1.89 16.53 -25.88
N GLN A 848 -1.64 15.22 -25.94
CA GLN A 848 -1.96 14.41 -27.11
C GLN A 848 -3.47 14.41 -27.39
N ALA A 849 -4.28 14.30 -26.34
CA ALA A 849 -5.73 14.39 -26.47
C ALA A 849 -6.20 15.75 -27.01
N LEU A 850 -5.61 16.85 -26.53
CA LEU A 850 -5.86 18.21 -27.02
C LEU A 850 -5.38 18.38 -28.48
N TYR A 851 -4.24 17.78 -28.84
CA TYR A 851 -3.73 17.76 -30.21
C TYR A 851 -4.72 17.07 -31.17
N HIS A 852 -5.31 15.92 -30.78
CA HIS A 852 -6.36 15.24 -31.56
C HIS A 852 -7.72 15.97 -31.55
N LEU A 853 -7.86 17.01 -30.73
CA LEU A 853 -8.97 17.95 -30.73
C LEU A 853 -8.65 19.22 -31.55
N GLU A 854 -7.47 19.29 -32.15
CA GLU A 854 -6.96 20.45 -32.88
C GLU A 854 -6.77 21.71 -32.00
N ASP A 855 -6.76 21.55 -30.67
CA ASP A 855 -6.41 22.60 -29.72
C ASP A 855 -4.88 22.56 -29.47
N TYR A 856 -4.14 22.99 -30.49
CA TYR A 856 -2.69 22.91 -30.51
C TYR A 856 -2.03 23.84 -29.47
N GLU A 857 -2.66 24.98 -29.16
CA GLU A 857 -2.20 25.91 -28.13
C GLU A 857 -2.30 25.33 -26.71
N ALA A 858 -3.42 24.69 -26.37
CA ALA A 858 -3.55 24.00 -25.09
C ALA A 858 -2.61 22.78 -25.02
N ALA A 859 -2.48 22.04 -26.13
CA ALA A 859 -1.52 20.94 -26.22
C ALA A 859 -0.08 21.41 -25.96
N LEU A 860 0.36 22.52 -26.57
CA LEU A 860 1.68 23.11 -26.33
C LEU A 860 1.88 23.53 -24.88
N THR A 861 0.85 24.08 -24.23
CA THR A 861 0.91 24.46 -22.81
C THR A 861 1.25 23.25 -21.94
N ASP A 862 0.58 22.13 -22.19
CA ASP A 862 0.78 20.89 -21.44
C ASP A 862 2.10 20.20 -21.77
N VAL A 863 2.49 20.14 -23.04
CA VAL A 863 3.80 19.60 -23.42
C VAL A 863 4.92 20.42 -22.78
N ASN A 864 4.80 21.75 -22.75
CA ASN A 864 5.79 22.58 -22.08
C ASN A 864 5.84 22.32 -20.57
N LYS A 865 4.70 22.04 -19.93
CA LYS A 865 4.69 21.64 -18.52
C LYS A 865 5.32 20.26 -18.31
N ALA A 866 5.08 19.31 -19.22
CA ALA A 866 5.75 18.01 -19.19
C ALA A 866 7.28 18.14 -19.36
N ILE A 867 7.75 19.03 -20.25
CA ILE A 867 9.17 19.35 -20.44
C ILE A 867 9.76 20.02 -19.20
N GLU A 868 9.05 20.94 -18.55
CA GLU A 868 9.49 21.58 -17.31
C GLU A 868 9.72 20.54 -16.22
N LEU A 869 8.84 19.55 -16.11
CA LEU A 869 8.92 18.48 -15.11
C LEU A 869 9.95 17.40 -15.48
N LYS A 870 10.12 17.09 -16.77
CA LYS A 870 11.10 16.10 -17.26
C LYS A 870 11.77 16.60 -18.56
N PRO A 871 12.85 17.39 -18.46
CA PRO A 871 13.47 18.08 -19.60
C PRO A 871 14.35 17.18 -20.49
N ASN A 872 14.66 15.96 -20.07
CA ASN A 872 15.49 15.03 -20.82
C ASN A 872 14.68 13.85 -21.37
N TYR A 873 13.45 14.11 -21.84
CA TYR A 873 12.60 13.08 -22.43
C TYR A 873 12.23 13.44 -23.86
N ALA A 874 12.78 12.71 -24.81
CA ALA A 874 12.76 13.08 -26.22
C ALA A 874 11.34 13.17 -26.82
N LEU A 875 10.43 12.28 -26.40
CA LEU A 875 9.03 12.28 -26.84
C LEU A 875 8.31 13.62 -26.60
N TYR A 876 8.62 14.34 -25.53
CA TYR A 876 7.97 15.63 -25.26
C TYR A 876 8.40 16.70 -26.25
N TYR A 877 9.64 16.67 -26.70
CA TYR A 877 10.11 17.54 -27.76
C TYR A 877 9.54 17.14 -29.13
N THR A 878 9.32 15.85 -29.39
CA THR A 878 8.58 15.39 -30.57
C THR A 878 7.15 15.93 -30.57
N ASN A 879 6.38 15.70 -29.50
CA ASN A 879 5.00 16.17 -29.39
C ASN A 879 4.89 17.69 -29.49
N ARG A 880 5.88 18.43 -28.95
CA ARG A 880 5.96 19.88 -29.12
C ARG A 880 6.22 20.27 -30.56
N GLY A 881 7.12 19.56 -31.23
CA GLY A 881 7.43 19.74 -32.64
C GLY A 881 6.20 19.51 -33.52
N ASP A 882 5.45 18.44 -33.25
CA ASP A 882 4.23 18.09 -33.99
C ASP A 882 3.15 19.15 -33.83
N ALA A 883 2.96 19.67 -32.61
CA ALA A 883 2.02 20.76 -32.36
C ALA A 883 2.43 22.04 -33.11
N TYR A 884 3.71 22.44 -33.06
CA TYR A 884 4.19 23.58 -33.84
C TYR A 884 4.05 23.37 -35.35
N PHE A 885 4.32 22.15 -35.85
CA PHE A 885 4.20 21.82 -37.26
C PHE A 885 2.75 21.97 -37.75
N LYS A 886 1.75 21.50 -36.96
CA LYS A 886 0.33 21.69 -37.27
C LYS A 886 -0.13 23.14 -37.21
N MET A 887 0.49 23.96 -36.36
CA MET A 887 0.25 25.41 -36.32
C MET A 887 0.95 26.17 -37.47
N GLY A 888 1.73 25.50 -38.32
CA GLY A 888 2.51 26.13 -39.40
C GLY A 888 3.82 26.78 -38.94
N GLU A 889 4.18 26.65 -37.66
CA GLU A 889 5.38 27.20 -37.04
C GLU A 889 6.61 26.29 -37.32
N LYS A 890 6.89 26.06 -38.60
CA LYS A 890 7.86 25.04 -39.10
C LYS A 890 9.25 25.17 -38.47
N GLN A 891 9.76 26.39 -38.27
CA GLN A 891 11.09 26.60 -37.67
C GLN A 891 11.14 26.14 -36.20
N LYS A 892 10.09 26.44 -35.40
CA LYS A 892 9.99 25.99 -34.01
C LYS A 892 9.80 24.48 -33.91
N ALA A 893 9.13 23.88 -34.90
CA ALA A 893 9.02 22.43 -35.03
C ALA A 893 10.41 21.81 -35.22
N ILE A 894 11.19 22.31 -36.17
CA ILE A 894 12.57 21.86 -36.43
C ILE A 894 13.45 22.00 -35.18
N GLU A 895 13.39 23.12 -34.45
CA GLU A 895 14.13 23.30 -33.20
C GLU A 895 13.77 22.24 -32.14
N SER A 896 12.48 21.91 -32.03
CA SER A 896 12.01 20.89 -31.08
C SER A 896 12.45 19.49 -31.52
N TYR A 897 12.31 19.16 -32.81
CA TYR A 897 12.81 17.88 -33.35
C TYR A 897 14.33 17.74 -33.21
N ASN A 898 15.10 18.82 -33.42
CA ASN A 898 16.55 18.82 -33.17
C ASN A 898 16.88 18.42 -31.74
N LYS A 899 16.15 19.01 -30.77
CA LYS A 899 16.33 18.66 -29.36
C LYS A 899 15.95 17.20 -29.09
N ALA A 900 14.83 16.73 -29.65
CA ALA A 900 14.38 15.35 -29.52
C ALA A 900 15.41 14.35 -30.08
N ILE A 901 15.93 14.59 -31.29
CA ILE A 901 16.97 13.77 -31.94
C ILE A 901 18.27 13.78 -31.12
N SER A 902 18.66 14.92 -30.55
CA SER A 902 19.88 15.00 -29.74
C SER A 902 19.82 14.22 -28.42
N LEU A 903 18.61 13.98 -27.90
CA LEU A 903 18.40 13.27 -26.64
C LEU A 903 18.40 11.76 -26.82
N ASP A 904 17.98 11.28 -27.98
CA ASP A 904 17.86 9.87 -28.32
C ASP A 904 18.00 9.74 -29.84
N PRO A 905 19.24 9.61 -30.35
CA PRO A 905 19.54 9.60 -31.78
C PRO A 905 19.41 8.22 -32.44
N GLU A 906 19.55 7.14 -31.68
CA GLU A 906 19.52 5.77 -32.20
C GLU A 906 18.09 5.33 -32.56
N SER A 907 17.10 5.79 -31.80
CA SER A 907 15.67 5.50 -32.02
C SER A 907 14.93 6.67 -32.69
N ALA A 908 15.67 7.55 -33.37
CA ALA A 908 15.15 8.81 -33.92
C ALA A 908 14.55 8.72 -35.35
N HIS A 909 14.32 7.53 -35.90
CA HIS A 909 13.93 7.38 -37.32
C HIS A 909 12.68 8.20 -37.69
N GLU A 910 11.65 8.21 -36.84
CA GLU A 910 10.43 8.99 -37.06
C GLU A 910 10.68 10.49 -36.92
N ARG A 911 11.53 10.88 -35.96
CA ARG A 911 11.89 12.28 -35.69
C ARG A 911 12.67 12.89 -36.86
N TYR A 912 13.58 12.13 -37.47
CA TYR A 912 14.23 12.52 -38.73
C TYR A 912 13.21 12.71 -39.84
N ASN A 913 12.25 11.78 -40.01
CA ASN A 913 11.23 11.91 -41.03
C ASN A 913 10.32 13.14 -40.84
N VAL A 914 9.81 13.41 -39.64
CA VAL A 914 8.94 14.59 -39.41
C VAL A 914 9.72 15.91 -39.49
N ARG A 915 11.01 15.92 -39.11
CA ARG A 915 11.90 17.08 -39.35
C ARG A 915 12.15 17.29 -40.84
N ALA A 916 12.38 16.22 -41.60
CA ALA A 916 12.53 16.28 -43.05
C ALA A 916 11.26 16.80 -43.74
N GLN A 917 10.07 16.44 -43.27
CA GLN A 917 8.81 17.00 -43.77
C GLN A 917 8.70 18.50 -43.50
N ALA A 918 9.10 18.95 -42.30
CA ALA A 918 9.15 20.37 -41.99
C ALA A 918 10.17 21.14 -42.87
N LEU A 919 11.33 20.55 -43.14
CA LEU A 919 12.35 21.08 -44.05
C LEU A 919 11.87 21.11 -45.51
N TYR A 920 11.23 20.04 -45.98
CA TYR A 920 10.62 19.95 -47.31
C TYR A 920 9.57 21.06 -47.51
N GLN A 921 8.73 21.31 -46.51
CA GLN A 921 7.74 22.39 -46.57
C GLN A 921 8.35 23.81 -46.45
N LEU A 922 9.64 23.92 -46.07
CA LEU A 922 10.43 25.14 -46.15
C LEU A 922 11.28 25.20 -47.42
N GLU A 923 11.10 24.24 -48.34
CA GLU A 923 11.83 24.10 -49.61
C GLU A 923 13.35 23.82 -49.43
N ASP A 924 13.80 23.42 -48.23
CA ASP A 924 15.16 22.95 -47.98
C ASP A 924 15.24 21.44 -48.28
N TYR A 925 15.16 21.11 -49.57
CA TYR A 925 15.07 19.74 -50.05
C TYR A 925 16.35 18.95 -49.79
N GLU A 926 17.52 19.57 -49.86
CA GLU A 926 18.80 18.94 -49.57
C GLU A 926 18.91 18.50 -48.11
N ALA A 927 18.51 19.36 -47.16
CA ALA A 927 18.49 18.98 -45.74
C ALA A 927 17.41 17.90 -45.47
N ALA A 928 16.24 18.01 -46.10
CA ALA A 928 15.20 17.00 -46.01
C ALA A 928 15.69 15.63 -46.52
N LEU A 929 16.41 15.58 -47.64
CA LEU A 929 17.00 14.35 -48.18
C LEU A 929 18.03 13.73 -47.23
N ALA A 930 18.86 14.54 -46.58
CA ALA A 930 19.81 14.04 -45.58
C ALA A 930 19.09 13.34 -44.42
N ASP A 931 17.99 13.92 -43.94
CA ASP A 931 17.18 13.35 -42.86
C ASP A 931 16.40 12.12 -43.29
N TYR A 932 15.78 12.12 -44.47
CA TYR A 932 15.12 10.92 -45.00
C TYR A 932 16.11 9.76 -45.16
N ASN A 933 17.34 10.05 -45.61
CA ASN A 933 18.38 9.03 -45.68
C ASN A 933 18.76 8.49 -44.30
N LYS A 934 18.83 9.35 -43.28
CA LYS A 934 19.11 8.89 -41.92
C LYS A 934 17.96 8.08 -41.33
N ALA A 935 16.70 8.47 -41.56
CA ALA A 935 15.53 7.69 -41.19
C ALA A 935 15.53 6.30 -41.83
N ILE A 936 15.91 6.20 -43.10
CA ILE A 936 16.04 4.93 -43.85
C ILE A 936 17.20 4.08 -43.34
N GLU A 937 18.34 4.69 -42.98
CA GLU A 937 19.47 3.98 -42.39
C GLU A 937 19.07 3.30 -41.07
N LEU A 938 18.29 4.00 -40.24
CA LEU A 938 17.79 3.48 -38.97
C LEU A 938 16.65 2.46 -39.14
N LYS A 939 15.75 2.66 -40.11
CA LYS A 939 14.61 1.78 -40.37
C LYS A 939 14.41 1.52 -41.87
N PRO A 940 15.10 0.52 -42.45
CA PRO A 940 15.16 0.30 -43.90
C PRO A 940 13.92 -0.38 -44.51
N ASP A 941 12.96 -0.80 -43.69
CA ASP A 941 11.73 -1.48 -44.09
C ASP A 941 10.48 -0.57 -44.01
N HIS A 942 10.63 0.72 -43.70
CA HIS A 942 9.51 1.65 -43.59
C HIS A 942 9.19 2.35 -44.92
N ALA A 943 8.13 1.92 -45.60
CA ALA A 943 7.75 2.38 -46.96
C ALA A 943 7.63 3.91 -47.08
N LEU A 944 7.04 4.57 -46.09
CA LEU A 944 6.80 6.03 -46.11
C LEU A 944 8.10 6.86 -46.21
N TYR A 945 9.22 6.39 -45.67
CA TYR A 945 10.48 7.15 -45.72
C TYR A 945 11.04 7.19 -47.14
N TYR A 946 10.89 6.09 -47.88
CA TYR A 946 11.24 6.02 -49.29
C TYR A 946 10.28 6.84 -50.16
N ALA A 947 8.98 6.86 -49.84
CA ALA A 947 8.01 7.71 -50.52
C ALA A 947 8.38 9.20 -50.39
N ASN A 948 8.54 9.68 -49.15
CA ASN A 948 8.88 11.09 -48.89
C ASN A 948 10.24 11.48 -49.49
N ARG A 949 11.21 10.56 -49.49
CA ARG A 949 12.50 10.77 -50.18
C ARG A 949 12.33 10.86 -51.71
N GLY A 950 11.44 10.05 -52.27
CA GLY A 950 11.07 10.10 -53.69
C GLY A 950 10.48 11.45 -54.08
N ASP A 951 9.58 11.99 -53.25
CA ASP A 951 9.01 13.32 -53.43
C ASP A 951 10.09 14.41 -53.39
N ALA A 952 11.03 14.32 -52.45
CA ALA A 952 12.14 15.26 -52.34
C ALA A 952 13.08 15.19 -53.55
N TYR A 953 13.44 13.99 -54.03
CA TYR A 953 14.22 13.84 -55.26
C TYR A 953 13.50 14.38 -56.49
N PHE A 954 12.17 14.22 -56.55
CA PHE A 954 11.38 14.77 -57.64
C PHE A 954 11.43 16.30 -57.67
N GLN A 955 11.31 16.97 -56.51
CA GLN A 955 11.38 18.44 -56.43
C GLN A 955 12.72 19.01 -56.87
N ILE A 956 13.83 18.34 -56.58
CA ILE A 956 15.17 18.77 -57.03
C ILE A 956 15.52 18.29 -58.46
N GLY A 957 14.58 17.64 -59.16
CA GLY A 957 14.73 17.21 -60.55
C GLY A 957 15.47 15.88 -60.76
N GLU A 958 15.83 15.16 -59.70
CA GLU A 958 16.54 13.88 -59.72
C GLU A 958 15.57 12.70 -59.98
N LYS A 959 14.90 12.75 -61.14
CA LYS A 959 13.80 11.83 -61.53
C LYS A 959 14.13 10.35 -61.40
N GLN A 960 15.35 9.94 -61.74
CA GLN A 960 15.75 8.53 -61.66
C GLN A 960 15.84 8.04 -60.20
N LYS A 961 16.39 8.86 -59.30
CA LYS A 961 16.47 8.55 -57.86
C LYS A 961 15.10 8.56 -57.20
N ALA A 962 14.19 9.41 -57.68
CA ALA A 962 12.79 9.41 -57.26
C ALA A 962 12.12 8.06 -57.63
N ILE A 963 12.28 7.59 -58.88
CA ILE A 963 11.79 6.27 -59.32
C ILE A 963 12.36 5.15 -58.44
N GLU A 964 13.67 5.14 -58.18
CA GLU A 964 14.30 4.13 -57.33
C GLU A 964 13.71 4.10 -55.91
N SER A 965 13.46 5.28 -55.34
CA SER A 965 12.86 5.39 -54.01
C SER A 965 11.40 4.95 -54.01
N TYR A 966 10.59 5.35 -54.99
CA TYR A 966 9.22 4.86 -55.14
C TYR A 966 9.16 3.35 -55.37
N ASN A 967 10.06 2.77 -56.18
CA ASN A 967 10.14 1.33 -56.38
C ASN A 967 10.34 0.60 -55.05
N LYS A 968 11.24 1.12 -54.19
CA LYS A 968 11.48 0.54 -52.87
C LYS A 968 10.27 0.68 -51.95
N ALA A 969 9.64 1.86 -51.90
CA ALA A 969 8.41 2.09 -51.13
C ALA A 969 7.28 1.13 -51.55
N ILE A 970 7.02 1.03 -52.86
CA ILE A 970 6.01 0.12 -53.45
C ILE A 970 6.32 -1.35 -53.12
N SER A 971 7.60 -1.75 -53.12
CA SER A 971 7.96 -3.13 -52.78
C SER A 971 7.73 -3.50 -51.31
N LEU A 972 7.72 -2.51 -50.42
CA LEU A 972 7.52 -2.69 -48.98
C LEU A 972 6.03 -2.70 -48.60
N ASP A 973 5.21 -1.85 -49.24
CA ASP A 973 3.76 -1.81 -49.02
C ASP A 973 3.01 -1.64 -50.36
N PRO A 974 2.83 -2.73 -51.12
CA PRO A 974 2.23 -2.65 -52.46
C PRO A 974 0.73 -2.35 -52.46
N GLU A 975 0.01 -2.66 -51.38
CA GLU A 975 -1.45 -2.49 -51.30
C GLU A 975 -1.84 -1.03 -51.06
N SER A 976 -1.03 -0.30 -50.27
CA SER A 976 -1.27 1.11 -49.98
C SER A 976 -0.62 2.07 -51.00
N ALA A 977 0.21 1.57 -51.93
CA ALA A 977 1.07 2.40 -52.77
C ALA A 977 0.39 3.05 -54.00
N HIS A 978 -0.94 3.16 -54.04
CA HIS A 978 -1.68 3.70 -55.18
C HIS A 978 -1.24 5.12 -55.57
N GLU A 979 -0.96 6.01 -54.60
CA GLU A 979 -0.45 7.36 -54.87
C GLU A 979 0.97 7.34 -55.43
N LEU A 980 1.80 6.38 -54.99
CA LEU A 980 3.19 6.24 -55.46
C LEU A 980 3.24 5.76 -56.91
N TYR A 981 2.32 4.88 -57.32
CA TYR A 981 2.16 4.51 -58.72
C TYR A 981 1.80 5.72 -59.59
N ILE A 982 0.91 6.60 -59.13
CA ILE A 982 0.62 7.85 -59.86
C ILE A 982 1.85 8.74 -59.96
N SER A 983 2.53 9.00 -58.84
CA SER A 983 3.73 9.84 -58.81
C SER A 983 4.82 9.29 -59.72
N ARG A 984 5.07 7.98 -59.69
CA ARG A 984 6.06 7.31 -60.56
C ARG A 984 5.63 7.30 -62.03
N GLY A 985 4.35 7.05 -62.30
CA GLY A 985 3.75 7.11 -63.64
C GLY A 985 3.89 8.50 -64.27
N ASN A 986 3.67 9.56 -63.50
CA ASN A 986 3.87 10.95 -63.94
C ASN A 986 5.35 11.23 -64.26
N ILE A 987 6.28 10.66 -63.49
CA ILE A 987 7.71 10.76 -63.80
C ILE A 987 8.02 10.03 -65.11
N PHE A 988 7.55 8.79 -65.31
CA PHE A 988 7.73 8.05 -66.55
C PHE A 988 7.15 8.78 -67.77
N LEU A 989 5.94 9.35 -67.63
CA LEU A 989 5.33 10.19 -68.64
C LEU A 989 6.24 11.37 -69.01
N SER A 990 6.81 12.04 -68.02
CA SER A 990 7.73 13.17 -68.22
C SER A 990 9.07 12.78 -68.86
N LEU A 991 9.44 11.49 -68.78
CA LEU A 991 10.61 10.91 -69.44
C LEU A 991 10.29 10.33 -70.82
N GLY A 992 9.01 10.33 -71.21
CA GLY A 992 8.52 9.76 -72.48
C GLY A 992 8.32 8.24 -72.45
N ASP A 993 8.46 7.59 -71.30
CA ASP A 993 8.19 6.15 -71.15
C ASP A 993 6.69 5.93 -70.91
N TYR A 994 5.94 5.98 -72.01
CA TYR A 994 4.50 5.87 -71.97
C TYR A 994 3.99 4.47 -71.58
N GLU A 995 4.79 3.43 -71.81
CA GLU A 995 4.40 2.05 -71.48
C GLU A 995 4.48 1.83 -69.97
N ALA A 996 5.58 2.27 -69.34
CA ALA A 996 5.71 2.22 -67.89
C ALA A 996 4.68 3.12 -67.19
N ALA A 997 4.44 4.33 -67.70
CA ALA A 997 3.41 5.22 -67.17
C ALA A 997 2.01 4.59 -67.22
N LEU A 998 1.64 3.94 -68.33
CA LEU A 998 0.36 3.26 -68.46
C LEU A 998 0.21 2.09 -67.48
N ALA A 999 1.27 1.30 -67.31
CA ALA A 999 1.28 0.19 -66.37
C ALA A 999 1.03 0.68 -64.93
N ASP A 1000 1.68 1.76 -64.53
CA ASP A 1000 1.53 2.36 -63.21
C ASP A 1000 0.13 2.94 -62.98
N TYR A 1001 -0.42 3.69 -63.94
CA TYR A 1001 -1.79 4.19 -63.82
C TYR A 1001 -2.83 3.07 -63.75
N ASN A 1002 -2.64 1.98 -64.50
CA ASN A 1002 -3.50 0.80 -64.40
C ASN A 1002 -3.44 0.18 -63.00
N LYS A 1003 -2.24 0.09 -62.40
CA LYS A 1003 -2.09 -0.47 -61.06
C LYS A 1003 -2.71 0.43 -59.99
N ALA A 1004 -2.55 1.75 -60.09
CA ALA A 1004 -3.21 2.70 -59.20
C ALA A 1004 -4.75 2.56 -59.23
N ILE A 1005 -5.33 2.40 -60.43
CA ILE A 1005 -6.77 2.19 -60.62
C ILE A 1005 -7.22 0.83 -60.09
N GLU A 1006 -6.42 -0.23 -60.26
CA GLU A 1006 -6.72 -1.55 -59.70
C GLU A 1006 -6.81 -1.50 -58.17
N LEU A 1007 -5.90 -0.77 -57.52
CA LEU A 1007 -5.86 -0.62 -56.06
C LEU A 1007 -6.96 0.30 -55.53
N LYS A 1008 -7.29 1.38 -56.27
CA LYS A 1008 -8.20 2.44 -55.86
C LYS A 1008 -9.11 2.86 -57.04
N PRO A 1009 -10.11 2.03 -57.40
CA PRO A 1009 -10.95 2.26 -58.58
C PRO A 1009 -11.96 3.40 -58.43
N ASP A 1010 -12.13 3.95 -57.23
CA ASP A 1010 -13.03 5.05 -56.93
C ASP A 1010 -12.35 6.43 -56.99
N ASN A 1011 -11.05 6.50 -57.28
CA ASN A 1011 -10.33 7.77 -57.36
C ASN A 1011 -10.36 8.34 -58.79
N ALA A 1012 -11.14 9.41 -58.98
CA ALA A 1012 -11.32 10.09 -60.28
C ALA A 1012 -10.00 10.57 -60.91
N LEU A 1013 -9.03 10.99 -60.08
CA LEU A 1013 -7.75 11.51 -60.55
C LEU A 1013 -7.00 10.50 -61.42
N TYR A 1014 -7.05 9.21 -61.09
CA TYR A 1014 -6.25 8.18 -61.76
C TYR A 1014 -6.74 7.91 -63.18
N TYR A 1015 -8.06 7.98 -63.37
CA TYR A 1015 -8.66 7.97 -64.70
C TYR A 1015 -8.29 9.24 -65.48
N GLY A 1016 -8.22 10.39 -64.81
CA GLY A 1016 -7.70 11.63 -65.40
C GLY A 1016 -6.29 11.49 -65.97
N GLU A 1017 -5.34 11.05 -65.15
CA GLU A 1017 -3.93 10.89 -65.54
C GLU A 1017 -3.78 9.90 -66.70
N ARG A 1018 -4.48 8.75 -66.64
CA ARG A 1018 -4.49 7.78 -67.73
C ARG A 1018 -5.16 8.31 -69.00
N GLY A 1019 -6.23 9.10 -68.86
CA GLY A 1019 -6.91 9.77 -69.97
C GLY A 1019 -6.00 10.78 -70.67
N ALA A 1020 -5.25 11.58 -69.90
CA ALA A 1020 -4.28 12.53 -70.42
C ALA A 1020 -3.15 11.84 -71.18
N LEU A 1021 -2.65 10.72 -70.65
CA LEU A 1021 -1.66 9.88 -71.34
C LEU A 1021 -2.20 9.36 -72.68
N TYR A 1022 -3.43 8.83 -72.73
CA TYR A 1022 -4.04 8.38 -73.99
C TYR A 1022 -4.25 9.53 -74.98
N PHE A 1023 -4.65 10.70 -74.50
CA PHE A 1023 -4.78 11.90 -75.34
C PHE A 1023 -3.44 12.29 -75.97
N GLN A 1024 -2.34 12.28 -75.18
CA GLN A 1024 -0.99 12.55 -75.68
C GLN A 1024 -0.50 11.51 -76.70
N GLN A 1025 -0.95 10.26 -76.58
CA GLN A 1025 -0.72 9.20 -77.57
C GLN A 1025 -1.65 9.29 -78.81
N GLN A 1026 -2.51 10.31 -78.90
CA GLN A 1026 -3.55 10.47 -79.94
C GLN A 1026 -4.59 9.33 -79.96
N LYS A 1027 -4.73 8.59 -78.85
CA LYS A 1027 -5.72 7.53 -78.65
C LYS A 1027 -6.99 8.11 -78.05
N TYR A 1028 -7.68 8.93 -78.85
CA TYR A 1028 -8.78 9.77 -78.35
C TYR A 1028 -9.99 8.99 -77.84
N LYS A 1029 -10.25 7.78 -78.37
CA LYS A 1029 -11.38 6.95 -77.90
C LYS A 1029 -11.17 6.47 -76.46
N GLU A 1030 -9.95 6.04 -76.15
CA GLU A 1030 -9.54 5.60 -74.83
C GLU A 1030 -9.46 6.79 -73.85
N ALA A 1031 -9.01 7.96 -74.33
CA ALA A 1031 -9.04 9.20 -73.56
C ALA A 1031 -10.48 9.60 -73.17
N ILE A 1032 -11.42 9.58 -74.14
CA ILE A 1032 -12.85 9.83 -73.92
C ILE A 1032 -13.43 8.90 -72.85
N ALA A 1033 -13.14 7.61 -72.93
CA ALA A 1033 -13.63 6.63 -71.95
C ALA A 1033 -13.14 6.93 -70.52
N ASN A 1034 -11.86 7.29 -70.38
CA ASN A 1034 -11.29 7.59 -69.07
C ASN A 1034 -11.80 8.91 -68.47
N PHE A 1035 -11.89 9.99 -69.26
CA PHE A 1035 -12.45 11.24 -68.76
C PHE A 1035 -13.95 11.12 -68.44
N THR A 1036 -14.69 10.29 -69.17
CA THR A 1036 -16.09 9.97 -68.85
C THR A 1036 -16.21 9.27 -67.49
N GLU A 1037 -15.32 8.33 -67.19
CA GLU A 1037 -15.29 7.66 -65.89
C GLU A 1037 -14.86 8.60 -64.76
N GLY A 1038 -13.89 9.50 -65.01
CA GLY A 1038 -13.53 10.59 -64.11
C GLY A 1038 -14.73 11.49 -63.76
N ILE A 1039 -15.54 11.87 -64.75
CA ILE A 1039 -16.79 12.62 -64.54
C ILE A 1039 -17.80 11.81 -63.72
N ARG A 1040 -17.92 10.50 -63.96
CA ARG A 1040 -18.84 9.64 -63.19
C ARG A 1040 -18.48 9.64 -61.70
N LEU A 1041 -17.18 9.64 -61.39
CA LEU A 1041 -16.67 9.65 -60.02
C LEU A 1041 -16.69 11.04 -59.39
N GLN A 1042 -16.38 12.09 -60.15
CA GLN A 1042 -16.32 13.47 -59.68
C GLN A 1042 -16.92 14.45 -60.71
N PRO A 1043 -18.26 14.59 -60.75
CA PRO A 1043 -18.96 15.35 -61.78
C PRO A 1043 -18.82 16.88 -61.66
N GLU A 1044 -18.23 17.37 -60.57
CA GLU A 1044 -18.02 18.81 -60.36
C GLU A 1044 -16.60 19.27 -60.75
N ASP A 1045 -15.71 18.35 -61.15
CA ASP A 1045 -14.36 18.73 -61.60
C ASP A 1045 -14.38 19.15 -63.08
N ALA A 1046 -14.27 20.46 -63.29
CA ALA A 1046 -14.30 21.10 -64.61
C ALA A 1046 -13.22 20.56 -65.56
N ARG A 1047 -12.09 20.09 -65.03
CA ARG A 1047 -10.94 19.61 -65.84
C ARG A 1047 -11.31 18.39 -66.66
N PHE A 1048 -12.13 17.47 -66.12
CA PHE A 1048 -12.53 16.29 -66.88
C PHE A 1048 -13.41 16.65 -68.08
N TYR A 1049 -14.32 17.62 -67.94
CA TYR A 1049 -15.11 18.12 -69.06
C TYR A 1049 -14.26 18.84 -70.10
N GLU A 1050 -13.28 19.64 -69.66
CA GLU A 1050 -12.36 20.31 -70.57
C GLU A 1050 -11.56 19.28 -71.40
N TRP A 1051 -10.95 18.30 -70.74
CA TRP A 1051 -10.17 17.26 -71.42
C TRP A 1051 -11.01 16.32 -72.27
N LEU A 1052 -12.25 16.04 -71.87
CA LEU A 1052 -13.22 15.31 -72.68
C LEU A 1052 -13.62 16.11 -73.93
N GLY A 1053 -13.84 17.42 -73.79
CA GLY A 1053 -14.09 18.34 -74.90
C GLY A 1053 -12.94 18.37 -75.91
N ARG A 1054 -11.69 18.47 -75.42
CA ARG A 1054 -10.47 18.39 -76.23
C ARG A 1054 -10.40 17.05 -76.98
N SER A 1055 -10.65 15.95 -76.29
CA SER A 1055 -10.62 14.60 -76.88
C SER A 1055 -11.68 14.44 -77.98
N TYR A 1056 -12.90 14.96 -77.79
CA TYR A 1056 -13.92 14.96 -78.82
C TYR A 1056 -13.54 15.83 -80.03
N SER A 1057 -12.97 17.01 -79.79
CA SER A 1057 -12.52 17.92 -80.85
C SER A 1057 -11.50 17.24 -81.77
N GLU A 1058 -10.47 16.64 -81.19
CA GLU A 1058 -9.41 15.95 -81.94
C GLU A 1058 -9.90 14.66 -82.64
N SER A 1059 -10.96 14.03 -82.11
CA SER A 1059 -11.61 12.88 -82.75
C SER A 1059 -12.60 13.25 -83.88
N GLY A 1060 -12.85 14.55 -84.09
CA GLY A 1060 -13.78 15.07 -85.10
C GLY A 1060 -15.25 15.19 -84.67
N GLU A 1061 -15.57 14.90 -83.40
CA GLU A 1061 -16.93 14.97 -82.85
C GLU A 1061 -17.26 16.38 -82.31
N LYS A 1062 -17.24 17.38 -83.19
CA LYS A 1062 -17.34 18.81 -82.85
C LYS A 1062 -18.53 19.19 -81.94
N VAL A 1063 -19.71 18.60 -82.14
CA VAL A 1063 -20.90 18.92 -81.32
C VAL A 1063 -20.69 18.54 -79.85
N LYS A 1064 -20.18 17.33 -79.60
CA LYS A 1064 -19.89 16.87 -78.23
C LYS A 1064 -18.74 17.65 -77.61
N ALA A 1065 -17.76 18.09 -78.41
CA ALA A 1065 -16.69 18.96 -77.94
C ALA A 1065 -17.25 20.29 -77.39
N VAL A 1066 -18.14 20.94 -78.14
CA VAL A 1066 -18.79 22.20 -77.72
C VAL A 1066 -19.60 22.02 -76.43
N GLU A 1067 -20.40 20.96 -76.33
CA GLU A 1067 -21.20 20.68 -75.13
C GLU A 1067 -20.32 20.54 -73.87
N ASN A 1068 -19.20 19.82 -73.98
CA ASN A 1068 -18.30 19.60 -72.87
C ASN A 1068 -17.49 20.85 -72.50
N PHE A 1069 -17.04 21.65 -73.48
CA PHE A 1069 -16.39 22.93 -73.18
C PHE A 1069 -17.32 23.95 -72.53
N GLN A 1070 -18.59 24.01 -72.96
CA GLN A 1070 -19.61 24.85 -72.29
C GLN A 1070 -19.81 24.42 -70.84
N LYS A 1071 -19.88 23.11 -70.59
CA LYS A 1071 -20.01 22.57 -69.22
C LYS A 1071 -18.76 22.89 -68.37
N ALA A 1072 -17.56 22.73 -68.93
CA ALA A 1072 -16.31 23.09 -68.28
C ALA A 1072 -16.27 24.59 -67.91
N ALA A 1073 -16.66 25.47 -68.82
CA ALA A 1073 -16.72 26.92 -68.58
C ALA A 1073 -17.66 27.27 -67.41
N VAL A 1074 -18.87 26.70 -67.38
CA VAL A 1074 -19.82 26.90 -66.28
C VAL A 1074 -19.21 26.49 -64.93
N LEU A 1075 -18.59 25.31 -64.88
CA LEU A 1075 -17.96 24.81 -63.65
C LEU A 1075 -16.76 25.66 -63.22
N TYR A 1076 -15.89 26.06 -64.15
CA TYR A 1076 -14.77 26.96 -63.84
C TYR A 1076 -15.23 28.31 -63.32
N GLN A 1077 -16.34 28.85 -63.83
CA GLN A 1077 -16.91 30.10 -63.31
C GLN A 1077 -17.47 29.94 -61.90
N GLN A 1078 -18.12 28.81 -61.59
CA GLN A 1078 -18.57 28.48 -60.23
C GLN A 1078 -17.40 28.29 -59.26
N GLN A 1079 -16.26 27.84 -59.76
CA GLN A 1079 -15.01 27.65 -59.01
C GLN A 1079 -14.15 28.91 -58.94
N GLU A 1080 -14.61 30.05 -59.49
CA GLU A 1080 -13.86 31.30 -59.62
C GLU A 1080 -12.51 31.15 -60.36
N ASN A 1081 -12.34 30.08 -61.15
CA ASN A 1081 -11.14 29.80 -61.92
C ASN A 1081 -11.18 30.54 -63.26
N THR A 1082 -10.74 31.80 -63.23
CA THR A 1082 -10.77 32.70 -64.39
C THR A 1082 -9.93 32.17 -65.57
N GLN A 1083 -8.78 31.55 -65.29
CA GLN A 1083 -7.89 31.01 -66.32
C GLN A 1083 -8.51 29.79 -67.03
N GLY A 1084 -9.10 28.87 -66.26
CA GLY A 1084 -9.81 27.70 -66.79
C GLY A 1084 -11.01 28.11 -67.64
N TYR A 1085 -11.79 29.10 -67.18
CA TYR A 1085 -12.90 29.66 -67.94
C TYR A 1085 -12.43 30.24 -69.29
N GLN A 1086 -11.39 31.06 -69.28
CA GLN A 1086 -10.81 31.63 -70.52
C GLN A 1086 -10.34 30.53 -71.46
N THR A 1087 -9.65 29.51 -70.95
CA THR A 1087 -9.16 28.38 -71.74
C THR A 1087 -10.32 27.62 -72.40
N ALA A 1088 -11.41 27.37 -71.68
CA ALA A 1088 -12.60 26.72 -72.24
C ALA A 1088 -13.28 27.57 -73.32
N MET A 1089 -13.36 28.89 -73.14
CA MET A 1089 -13.93 29.81 -74.13
C MET A 1089 -13.08 29.91 -75.39
N GLU A 1090 -11.76 29.95 -75.28
CA GLU A 1090 -10.85 29.95 -76.43
C GLU A 1090 -11.02 28.69 -77.30
N GLN A 1091 -11.22 27.52 -76.67
CA GLN A 1091 -11.47 26.28 -77.41
C GLN A 1091 -12.84 26.30 -78.12
N LEU A 1092 -13.86 26.92 -77.50
CA LEU A 1092 -15.17 27.11 -78.15
C LEU A 1092 -15.07 27.99 -79.38
N GLU A 1093 -14.32 29.09 -79.32
CA GLU A 1093 -14.10 29.99 -80.46
C GLU A 1093 -13.37 29.27 -81.60
N LYS A 1094 -12.29 28.53 -81.30
CA LYS A 1094 -11.54 27.75 -82.29
C LYS A 1094 -12.38 26.73 -83.05
N ILE A 1095 -13.34 26.08 -82.38
CA ILE A 1095 -14.24 25.10 -83.03
C ILE A 1095 -15.28 25.80 -83.91
N GLN A 1096 -15.67 27.03 -83.59
CA GLN A 1096 -16.62 27.81 -84.39
C GLN A 1096 -15.99 28.41 -85.66
N GLU A 1097 -14.67 28.62 -85.67
CA GLU A 1097 -13.91 29.10 -86.83
C GLU A 1097 -13.52 28.00 -87.84
N GLN A 1098 -13.67 26.72 -87.47
CA GLN A 1098 -13.35 25.53 -88.28
C GLN A 1098 -14.59 24.80 -88.77
#